data_AF-A0A2V4VGQ6-F1
#
_entry.id   AF-A0A2V4VGQ6-F1
#
_cell.length_a   1.000
_cell.length_b   1.000
_cell.length_c   1.000
_cell.angle_alpha   90.00
_cell.angle_beta   90.00
_cell.angle_gamma   90.00
#
_symmetry.space_group_name_H-M   'P 1'
#
loop_
_entity.id
_entity.type
_entity.pdbx_description
1 polymer ?
#
loop_
_entity_poly.entity_id
_entity_poly.type
_entity_poly.pdbx_seq_one_letter_code
_entity_poly.pdbx_strand_id
1 'polypeptide(L)'
;MRKRMRFYVFFNYRILLSIVFITSMMCFSLINSSTAAESKVYPPKSMNSSKFKVVHSEKVIATPGVYWYQVGDGRFRADHNGGPTYSKNAGNCKTPYPDSKEVPDRVDFSRWPAVSWPDYNGNILTSKSFKKVRIQSVEYQKSDKQKSYTGVGLTEINSPSTIVNIRTITGGKHEWTQNDPFENKGKTNAGCIKHTVVYYTPMDIIWEGDLEETKKIDVTPDATLTIGQTKQMIAIVKTKHYGATTWNEGYDVSDREKEIEWDSSDKTIARVEPKTGKVVAEKPGTVTIRAIWNNGTYRISDTATIKVTSEPGLVVNLPNACKSTAAPVQAEAVLTKLDGSIHKLTAHANLTWESSNPAVATIGAEGKITIKGITGRTVIKAHFRDTTQLIDEQAIQELEVKDCSGGGGGGEDEEEPGGGLPNGCPVIISPPSRGAIIEARTMDPSVRGVLKADGRGAERFDVTQGIPTSEDLYANVLAKSYLFQHRWVNMTGTVTYTVNVKRNYHKTWTIPGRESSGEQDQGSPPEFKELNVPVAQDMQVTRGYSYWQIDNVEVYKLNEASVSNYALSGHGGSVTLTPYNYEPPTLITATDAEVTAHVKAAACKGIDLGTRSVRGGAEEPPTPSETSLFQSEAEATVGENTVHNDKVIFNNNVIMDASPVQKTAPRPSVIPQPGMIGQDVLYRKELTIHNTLTNKADQPTTGEIMYGLLPENVNGGQEQQFPIPGMNSVTVHTPVVNYAWVSDDQPHNQKTYPDPAAAALILERPFLIRLPTSGQHLDEARYPGYGERDYAKYFRIKQVRFPFDVYTAGKSQFIPAHTWTDIPVKQLDTAFVLPVWIDEGKYQIEFRNIAENAPEPFTAQQDANTDLTHHVAADTVGVEVIGRLYDFRITDIADYNWENVFRKERGSAEPTGARYWTGKNGIDGDPRGNLAPYVLPVRPGSHPVQGFGNVGIKTGYHFKFDVKTKGNLFGKEDGVRITPTFYYIRQDGTSRQEVDLYYHRGQERFIRIGSGQDTEKRYVVLNARLRNVPDMELGDTARYQYTYEWTEEERKLFTEEQAMVHFVTRTSHLQTWAGRYSWMILPSKLRTLIGPKTGLPPGVNADRANAAIQRWYGEYSLPADVYAVPKGTDLERLAREDMLDDKAPVFLKYGYIAVNFNLETLRNGNTQAPHLQYIQAPLMNQWRLEGFDPNPPDLQGRRWPLKDGDVLLYHANQSSRGDFQSQVPH
;
A
#
# COMPACT_ATOMS: atom_id res chain seq x y z
N MET A 1 69.18 8.44 -37.24
CA MET A 1 70.10 8.91 -36.16
C MET A 1 69.61 10.26 -35.63
N ARG A 2 69.64 10.46 -34.30
CA ARG A 2 69.98 11.71 -33.55
C ARG A 2 69.31 11.74 -32.16
N LYS A 3 70.01 11.22 -31.14
CA LYS A 3 69.80 11.63 -29.74
C LYS A 3 70.42 13.03 -29.56
N ARG A 4 69.68 13.99 -28.98
CA ARG A 4 70.13 15.09 -28.07
C ARG A 4 69.22 16.33 -28.19
N MET A 5 68.06 16.29 -27.52
CA MET A 5 67.43 17.47 -26.90
C MET A 5 66.40 17.01 -25.86
N ARG A 6 66.89 16.75 -24.65
CA ARG A 6 66.11 16.69 -23.40
C ARG A 6 66.64 17.81 -22.50
N PHE A 7 65.83 18.24 -21.53
CA PHE A 7 66.03 19.43 -20.67
C PHE A 7 65.92 20.76 -21.44
N TYR A 8 64.74 21.39 -21.37
CA TYR A 8 64.56 22.68 -20.65
C TYR A 8 63.10 23.22 -20.63
N VAL A 9 62.18 22.67 -21.44
CA VAL A 9 60.84 23.28 -21.64
C VAL A 9 59.73 22.74 -20.73
N PHE A 10 59.87 21.55 -20.13
CA PHE A 10 58.76 20.85 -19.46
C PHE A 10 58.53 21.13 -17.96
N PHE A 11 59.30 22.02 -17.33
CA PHE A 11 59.24 22.22 -15.87
C PHE A 11 58.30 23.37 -15.43
N ASN A 12 58.26 24.48 -16.17
CA ASN A 12 57.62 25.71 -15.68
C ASN A 12 56.08 25.74 -15.80
N TYR A 13 55.47 24.96 -16.72
CA TYR A 13 54.02 25.02 -16.93
C TYR A 13 53.19 24.35 -15.81
N ARG A 14 53.79 23.41 -15.04
CA ARG A 14 53.11 22.79 -13.90
C ARG A 14 53.09 23.68 -12.66
N ILE A 15 54.14 24.48 -12.44
CA ILE A 15 54.26 25.34 -11.25
C ILE A 15 53.23 26.48 -11.28
N LEU A 16 53.00 27.10 -12.44
CA LEU A 16 51.99 28.16 -12.58
C LEU A 16 50.57 27.67 -12.30
N LEU A 17 50.18 26.50 -12.83
CA LEU A 17 48.84 25.92 -12.56
C LEU A 17 48.66 25.60 -11.06
N SER A 18 49.68 25.06 -10.40
CA SER A 18 49.61 24.78 -8.96
C SER A 18 49.41 26.03 -8.12
N ILE A 19 50.09 27.13 -8.43
CA ILE A 19 49.97 28.38 -7.67
C ILE A 19 48.56 28.98 -7.82
N VAL A 20 48.01 29.01 -9.04
CA VAL A 20 46.64 29.53 -9.27
C VAL A 20 45.58 28.67 -8.56
N PHE A 21 45.72 27.34 -8.56
CA PHE A 21 44.81 26.46 -7.80
C PHE A 21 44.90 26.69 -6.29
N ILE A 22 46.11 26.85 -5.74
CA ILE A 22 46.32 27.08 -4.30
C ILE A 22 45.77 28.44 -3.88
N THR A 23 45.96 29.52 -4.66
CA THR A 23 45.35 30.82 -4.35
C THR A 23 43.83 30.81 -4.50
N SER A 24 43.28 30.04 -5.47
CA SER A 24 41.83 29.87 -5.59
C SER A 24 41.22 29.12 -4.41
N MET A 25 41.94 28.15 -3.82
CA MET A 25 41.50 27.49 -2.59
C MET A 25 41.63 28.39 -1.36
N MET A 26 42.69 29.23 -1.27
CA MET A 26 42.89 30.15 -0.14
C MET A 26 41.93 31.36 -0.12
N CYS A 27 41.42 31.80 -1.27
CA CYS A 27 40.37 32.84 -1.30
C CYS A 27 38.97 32.28 -0.99
N PHE A 28 38.70 30.99 -1.23
CA PHE A 28 37.43 30.36 -0.85
C PHE A 28 37.34 29.97 0.64
N SER A 29 38.45 30.02 1.39
CA SER A 29 38.50 29.71 2.82
C SER A 29 38.46 30.94 3.75
N LEU A 30 38.16 32.13 3.23
CA LEU A 30 38.06 33.39 4.01
C LEU A 30 36.71 34.13 3.88
N ILE A 31 35.71 33.54 3.23
CA ILE A 31 34.32 34.04 3.22
C ILE A 31 33.36 32.92 3.66
N ASN A 32 33.48 32.52 4.92
CA ASN A 32 32.40 31.90 5.72
C ASN A 32 32.85 31.72 7.18
N SER A 33 33.04 32.84 7.89
CA SER A 33 33.31 32.86 9.34
C SER A 33 32.02 32.80 10.18
N SER A 34 30.97 32.15 9.66
CA SER A 34 29.90 31.58 10.49
C SER A 34 30.38 30.26 11.05
N THR A 35 30.45 30.12 12.38
CA THR A 35 30.85 28.87 13.05
C THR A 35 29.75 27.81 12.90
N ALA A 36 29.73 27.13 11.76
CA ALA A 36 28.92 25.93 11.56
C ALA A 36 29.44 24.83 12.48
N ALA A 37 28.61 24.41 13.44
CA ALA A 37 28.97 23.33 14.35
C ALA A 37 29.10 22.01 13.58
N GLU A 38 30.18 21.27 13.82
CA GLU A 38 30.43 19.96 13.23
C GLU A 38 29.32 18.98 13.66
N SER A 39 28.57 18.43 12.69
CA SER A 39 27.37 17.64 12.98
C SER A 39 27.73 16.28 13.58
N LYS A 40 27.72 16.20 14.91
CA LYS A 40 28.04 15.01 15.72
C LYS A 40 27.21 13.79 15.26
N VAL A 41 27.83 12.86 14.53
CA VAL A 41 27.14 11.69 13.95
C VAL A 41 26.88 10.64 15.03
N TYR A 42 25.61 10.43 15.36
CA TYR A 42 25.17 9.51 16.40
C TYR A 42 24.93 8.08 15.87
N PRO A 43 25.15 7.03 16.68
CA PRO A 43 24.84 5.64 16.31
C PRO A 43 23.34 5.37 16.14
N PRO A 44 22.94 4.37 15.33
CA PRO A 44 21.54 4.04 15.09
C PRO A 44 20.85 3.44 16.33
N LYS A 45 19.52 3.50 16.41
CA LYS A 45 18.71 2.90 17.50
C LYS A 45 18.85 1.38 17.59
N SER A 46 19.17 0.72 16.48
CA SER A 46 19.33 -0.73 16.38
C SER A 46 20.49 -1.09 15.46
N MET A 47 21.17 -2.21 15.75
CA MET A 47 22.32 -2.72 15.01
C MET A 47 22.32 -4.24 14.97
N ASN A 48 22.63 -4.78 13.78
CA ASN A 48 22.76 -6.22 13.54
C ASN A 48 24.18 -6.70 13.86
N SER A 49 24.33 -7.98 14.21
CA SER A 49 25.62 -8.64 14.35
C SER A 49 26.41 -8.60 13.03
N SER A 50 27.72 -8.33 13.12
CA SER A 50 28.66 -8.47 11.99
C SER A 50 29.04 -9.92 11.68
N LYS A 51 28.46 -10.89 12.40
CA LYS A 51 28.68 -12.34 12.22
C LYS A 51 27.34 -13.07 12.14
N PHE A 52 27.12 -13.79 11.04
CA PHE A 52 26.00 -14.71 10.90
C PHE A 52 26.31 -16.06 11.58
N LYS A 53 25.26 -16.74 12.04
CA LYS A 53 25.35 -18.13 12.50
C LYS A 53 24.61 -19.04 11.52
N VAL A 54 25.36 -19.87 10.81
CA VAL A 54 24.82 -20.86 9.87
C VAL A 54 24.15 -22.02 10.63
N VAL A 55 22.96 -22.42 10.16
CA VAL A 55 22.20 -23.62 10.56
C VAL A 55 21.72 -24.32 9.29
N HIS A 56 21.57 -25.65 9.31
CA HIS A 56 21.04 -26.43 8.18
C HIS A 56 19.63 -26.94 8.51
N SER A 57 18.78 -27.15 7.49
CA SER A 57 17.42 -27.64 7.67
C SER A 57 17.39 -29.14 7.96
N GLU A 58 16.22 -29.63 8.38
CA GLU A 58 15.92 -31.04 8.19
C GLU A 58 15.83 -31.38 6.70
N LYS A 59 15.98 -32.68 6.38
CA LYS A 59 15.93 -33.19 5.01
C LYS A 59 14.53 -33.03 4.41
N VAL A 60 14.45 -32.33 3.27
CA VAL A 60 13.19 -32.16 2.51
C VAL A 60 13.19 -33.03 1.27
N ILE A 61 12.11 -33.77 1.04
CA ILE A 61 11.93 -34.53 -0.20
C ILE A 61 11.33 -33.60 -1.27
N ALA A 62 12.15 -33.22 -2.23
CA ALA A 62 11.69 -32.60 -3.47
C ALA A 62 11.23 -33.66 -4.47
N THR A 63 10.30 -33.28 -5.34
CA THR A 63 9.81 -34.12 -6.44
C THR A 63 9.77 -33.34 -7.76
N PRO A 64 10.92 -32.88 -8.29
CA PRO A 64 11.01 -32.52 -9.70
C PRO A 64 10.64 -33.72 -10.59
N GLY A 65 10.54 -33.52 -11.90
CA GLY A 65 10.23 -34.61 -12.81
C GLY A 65 10.49 -34.29 -14.26
N VAL A 66 10.73 -35.34 -15.04
CA VAL A 66 10.89 -35.26 -16.49
C VAL A 66 9.52 -35.49 -17.14
N TYR A 67 9.04 -34.48 -17.87
CA TYR A 67 7.76 -34.50 -18.58
C TYR A 67 8.01 -34.80 -20.06
N TRP A 68 7.50 -35.93 -20.53
CA TRP A 68 7.64 -36.39 -21.91
C TRP A 68 6.32 -36.25 -22.67
N TYR A 69 6.31 -35.45 -23.72
CA TYR A 69 5.15 -35.21 -24.58
C TYR A 69 5.27 -36.00 -25.88
N GLN A 70 4.23 -36.76 -26.26
CA GLN A 70 4.26 -37.54 -27.50
C GLN A 70 3.99 -36.66 -28.74
N VAL A 71 4.97 -36.57 -29.63
CA VAL A 71 4.93 -35.73 -30.84
C VAL A 71 4.29 -36.46 -32.03
N GLY A 72 4.14 -35.77 -33.17
CA GLY A 72 3.39 -36.27 -34.34
C GLY A 72 3.86 -37.63 -34.87
N ASP A 73 5.17 -37.82 -35.01
CA ASP A 73 5.77 -39.08 -35.48
C ASP A 73 5.69 -40.24 -34.45
N GLY A 74 5.12 -39.99 -33.27
CA GLY A 74 4.97 -40.98 -32.20
C GLY A 74 6.15 -41.07 -31.23
N ARG A 75 7.27 -40.36 -31.46
CA ARG A 75 8.34 -40.19 -30.47
C ARG A 75 7.87 -39.36 -29.27
N PHE A 76 8.66 -39.39 -28.21
CA PHE A 76 8.51 -38.54 -27.03
C PHE A 76 9.56 -37.42 -27.01
N ARG A 77 9.18 -36.25 -26.53
CA ARG A 77 10.02 -35.06 -26.34
C ARG A 77 9.94 -34.61 -24.88
N ALA A 78 11.09 -34.45 -24.22
CA ALA A 78 11.20 -33.75 -22.94
C ALA A 78 11.94 -32.43 -23.16
N ASP A 79 11.34 -31.32 -22.72
CA ASP A 79 11.92 -29.99 -22.81
C ASP A 79 12.64 -29.63 -21.50
N HIS A 80 13.87 -29.15 -21.62
CA HIS A 80 14.72 -28.78 -20.49
C HIS A 80 15.64 -27.61 -20.86
N ASN A 81 16.36 -27.07 -19.88
CA ASN A 81 17.19 -25.88 -20.04
C ASN A 81 18.38 -26.03 -21.02
N GLY A 82 18.67 -27.26 -21.49
CA GLY A 82 19.66 -27.54 -22.54
C GLY A 82 19.08 -27.70 -23.95
N GLY A 83 17.77 -27.52 -24.13
CA GLY A 83 17.04 -27.82 -25.37
C GLY A 83 16.08 -29.02 -25.22
N PRO A 84 15.50 -29.52 -26.32
CA PRO A 84 14.64 -30.70 -26.29
C PRO A 84 15.42 -32.02 -26.41
N THR A 85 15.29 -32.91 -25.42
CA THR A 85 15.70 -34.32 -25.58
C THR A 85 14.57 -35.13 -26.19
N TYR A 86 14.90 -35.98 -27.18
CA TYR A 86 13.94 -36.90 -27.81
C TYR A 86 14.24 -38.36 -27.46
N SER A 87 13.17 -39.15 -27.30
CA SER A 87 13.22 -40.61 -27.14
C SER A 87 12.20 -41.31 -28.05
N LYS A 88 12.43 -42.58 -28.37
CA LYS A 88 11.48 -43.40 -29.13
C LYS A 88 10.31 -43.79 -28.24
N ASN A 89 9.16 -44.17 -28.80
CA ASN A 89 8.13 -44.86 -28.03
C ASN A 89 8.55 -46.33 -27.87
N ALA A 90 8.81 -46.77 -26.63
CA ALA A 90 9.07 -48.16 -26.28
C ALA A 90 7.78 -48.94 -25.95
N GLY A 91 6.67 -48.21 -25.73
CA GLY A 91 5.35 -48.77 -25.51
C GLY A 91 4.55 -49.01 -26.80
N ASN A 92 3.23 -49.09 -26.65
CA ASN A 92 2.29 -49.36 -27.75
C ASN A 92 1.15 -48.32 -27.77
N CYS A 93 0.22 -48.41 -28.71
CA CYS A 93 -0.84 -47.40 -28.88
C CYS A 93 -1.97 -47.40 -27.83
N LYS A 94 -1.94 -48.29 -26.83
CA LYS A 94 -2.79 -48.24 -25.62
C LYS A 94 -2.02 -47.75 -24.39
N THR A 95 -0.72 -48.02 -24.33
CA THR A 95 0.21 -47.62 -23.26
C THR A 95 1.54 -47.19 -23.87
N PRO A 96 1.63 -45.98 -24.45
CA PRO A 96 2.88 -45.45 -24.99
C PRO A 96 3.75 -44.88 -23.87
N TYR A 97 5.07 -44.99 -23.99
CA TYR A 97 6.04 -44.41 -23.05
C TYR A 97 7.42 -44.26 -23.72
N PRO A 98 8.25 -43.28 -23.32
CA PRO A 98 9.58 -43.09 -23.88
C PRO A 98 10.49 -44.29 -23.61
N ASP A 99 11.40 -44.59 -24.54
CA ASP A 99 12.57 -45.44 -24.31
C ASP A 99 13.57 -44.77 -23.35
N SER A 100 14.47 -45.55 -22.75
CA SER A 100 15.40 -45.09 -21.70
C SER A 100 16.37 -44.03 -22.22
N LYS A 101 16.32 -42.81 -21.68
CA LYS A 101 17.12 -41.67 -22.15
C LYS A 101 17.51 -40.72 -21.01
N GLU A 102 18.76 -40.29 -21.01
CA GLU A 102 19.27 -39.25 -20.09
C GLU A 102 18.72 -37.87 -20.48
N VAL A 103 18.27 -37.12 -19.48
CA VAL A 103 17.82 -35.73 -19.59
C VAL A 103 18.59 -34.88 -18.58
N PRO A 104 19.40 -33.89 -19.02
CA PRO A 104 20.03 -32.90 -18.15
C PRO A 104 19.06 -31.74 -17.88
N ASP A 105 18.84 -31.37 -16.62
CA ASP A 105 17.97 -30.24 -16.26
C ASP A 105 18.60 -29.32 -15.21
N ARG A 106 18.05 -28.11 -15.09
CA ARG A 106 18.49 -27.05 -14.19
C ARG A 106 17.27 -26.60 -13.38
N VAL A 107 17.05 -27.29 -12.27
CA VAL A 107 15.84 -27.16 -11.44
C VAL A 107 16.04 -26.07 -10.40
N ASP A 108 15.09 -25.15 -10.30
CA ASP A 108 14.94 -24.30 -9.11
C ASP A 108 14.17 -25.06 -8.02
N PHE A 109 14.86 -25.39 -6.94
CA PHE A 109 14.27 -26.13 -5.83
C PHE A 109 13.53 -25.24 -4.83
N SER A 110 13.42 -23.92 -5.07
CA SER A 110 12.61 -22.98 -4.27
C SER A 110 11.17 -23.45 -4.01
N ARG A 111 10.62 -24.29 -4.90
CA ARG A 111 9.30 -24.92 -4.81
C ARG A 111 9.17 -25.98 -3.69
N TRP A 112 10.28 -26.48 -3.15
CA TRP A 112 10.34 -27.43 -2.03
C TRP A 112 11.18 -26.83 -0.88
N PRO A 113 10.71 -25.74 -0.25
CA PRO A 113 11.46 -25.06 0.81
C PRO A 113 11.61 -25.93 2.06
N ALA A 114 12.55 -25.57 2.92
CA ALA A 114 12.75 -26.17 4.24
C ALA A 114 11.45 -26.17 5.08
N VAL A 115 10.81 -27.33 5.25
CA VAL A 115 9.59 -27.49 6.05
C VAL A 115 9.85 -27.52 7.56
N SER A 116 11.05 -27.92 7.98
CA SER A 116 11.50 -27.85 9.36
C SER A 116 13.00 -27.58 9.45
N TRP A 117 13.42 -26.99 10.56
CA TRP A 117 14.80 -26.69 10.92
C TRP A 117 14.98 -27.10 12.39
N PRO A 118 16.16 -27.60 12.79
CA PRO A 118 16.45 -27.91 14.18
C PRO A 118 16.49 -26.64 15.03
N ASP A 119 15.94 -26.70 16.25
CA ASP A 119 15.86 -25.57 17.17
C ASP A 119 17.25 -25.01 17.52
N TYR A 120 17.39 -23.68 17.50
CA TYR A 120 18.65 -23.02 17.85
C TYR A 120 18.57 -22.39 19.24
N ASN A 121 19.33 -22.94 20.21
CA ASN A 121 19.31 -22.53 21.61
C ASN A 121 17.89 -22.46 22.22
N GLY A 122 17.03 -23.43 21.89
CA GLY A 122 15.63 -23.49 22.33
C GLY A 122 14.65 -22.59 21.56
N ASN A 123 15.09 -21.91 20.50
CA ASN A 123 14.21 -21.15 19.61
C ASN A 123 13.80 -22.04 18.43
N ILE A 124 12.49 -22.26 18.27
CA ILE A 124 11.93 -22.89 17.07
C ILE A 124 12.17 -21.95 15.88
N LEU A 125 12.93 -22.44 14.89
CA LEU A 125 13.31 -21.65 13.73
C LEU A 125 12.19 -21.62 12.68
N THR A 126 11.85 -20.42 12.22
CA THR A 126 10.82 -20.20 11.19
C THR A 126 11.43 -19.49 9.98
N SER A 127 10.68 -19.35 8.88
CA SER A 127 11.13 -18.54 7.73
C SER A 127 11.51 -17.10 8.08
N LYS A 128 10.96 -16.54 9.17
CA LYS A 128 11.28 -15.20 9.70
C LYS A 128 12.54 -15.14 10.59
N SER A 129 13.17 -16.29 10.86
CA SER A 129 14.39 -16.40 11.69
C SER A 129 15.68 -16.22 10.88
N PHE A 130 15.63 -16.36 9.55
CA PHE A 130 16.81 -16.38 8.67
C PHE A 130 16.96 -15.09 7.86
N LYS A 131 18.19 -14.59 7.76
CA LYS A 131 18.58 -13.44 6.92
C LYS A 131 18.73 -13.82 5.44
N LYS A 132 19.18 -15.05 5.18
CA LYS A 132 19.34 -15.62 3.84
C LYS A 132 19.21 -17.14 3.93
N VAL A 133 18.53 -17.73 2.95
CA VAL A 133 18.41 -19.18 2.77
C VAL A 133 18.96 -19.56 1.40
N ARG A 134 19.68 -20.68 1.31
CA ARG A 134 20.31 -21.24 0.11
C ARG A 134 20.34 -22.76 0.20
N ILE A 135 20.69 -23.45 -0.86
CA ILE A 135 20.86 -24.92 -0.83
C ILE A 135 22.23 -25.26 -0.24
N GLN A 136 22.26 -26.21 0.70
CA GLN A 136 23.48 -26.84 1.20
C GLN A 136 23.88 -28.03 0.30
N SER A 137 22.93 -28.93 0.06
CA SER A 137 23.08 -30.13 -0.75
C SER A 137 21.75 -30.54 -1.40
N VAL A 138 21.82 -31.27 -2.51
CA VAL A 138 20.68 -32.04 -3.04
C VAL A 138 21.21 -33.41 -3.45
N GLU A 139 20.54 -34.50 -3.07
CA GLU A 139 20.94 -35.87 -3.43
C GLU A 139 19.80 -36.66 -4.07
N TYR A 140 20.10 -37.50 -5.07
CA TYR A 140 19.14 -38.47 -5.60
C TYR A 140 18.81 -39.52 -4.52
N GLN A 141 17.53 -39.85 -4.33
CA GLN A 141 17.12 -40.90 -3.40
C GLN A 141 17.59 -42.29 -3.87
N LYS A 142 18.08 -43.09 -2.91
CA LYS A 142 18.71 -44.42 -3.10
C LYS A 142 17.83 -45.56 -2.57
N SER A 143 16.51 -45.43 -2.68
CA SER A 143 15.49 -46.34 -2.12
C SER A 143 14.53 -46.86 -3.20
N ASP A 144 13.54 -47.66 -2.83
CA ASP A 144 12.54 -48.23 -3.76
C ASP A 144 11.78 -47.19 -4.60
N LYS A 145 11.86 -45.89 -4.27
CA LYS A 145 11.34 -44.79 -5.10
C LYS A 145 12.16 -44.51 -6.37
N GLN A 146 13.33 -45.15 -6.53
CA GLN A 146 14.19 -45.03 -7.73
C GLN A 146 13.63 -45.81 -8.95
N LYS A 147 12.43 -46.38 -8.85
CA LYS A 147 11.71 -47.03 -9.96
C LYS A 147 11.47 -46.12 -11.16
N SER A 148 11.27 -44.81 -10.96
CA SER A 148 10.91 -43.86 -12.03
C SER A 148 12.11 -43.24 -12.74
N TYR A 149 13.32 -43.31 -12.18
CA TYR A 149 14.50 -42.66 -12.76
C TYR A 149 15.82 -43.21 -12.23
N THR A 150 16.90 -42.99 -12.98
CA THR A 150 18.29 -43.17 -12.49
C THR A 150 19.02 -41.82 -12.51
N GLY A 151 19.61 -41.39 -11.40
CA GLY A 151 20.41 -40.16 -11.31
C GLY A 151 21.82 -40.36 -11.86
N VAL A 152 22.34 -39.37 -12.59
CA VAL A 152 23.64 -39.46 -13.30
C VAL A 152 24.66 -38.48 -12.73
N GLY A 153 25.71 -39.04 -12.12
CA GLY A 153 26.78 -38.28 -11.48
C GLY A 153 26.36 -37.61 -10.17
N LEU A 154 27.15 -36.63 -9.73
CA LEU A 154 26.78 -35.72 -8.64
C LEU A 154 25.97 -34.54 -9.18
N THR A 155 25.18 -33.91 -8.31
CA THR A 155 24.47 -32.65 -8.57
C THR A 155 25.43 -31.46 -8.50
N GLU A 156 25.26 -30.46 -9.37
CA GLU A 156 26.15 -29.29 -9.43
C GLU A 156 25.45 -28.05 -8.85
N ILE A 157 25.88 -27.63 -7.67
CA ILE A 157 25.31 -26.49 -6.92
C ILE A 157 26.19 -25.26 -7.14
N ASN A 158 25.71 -24.33 -7.97
CA ASN A 158 26.40 -23.06 -8.24
C ASN A 158 26.14 -22.04 -7.12
N SER A 159 26.75 -22.25 -5.96
CA SER A 159 26.49 -21.48 -4.73
C SER A 159 26.89 -19.99 -4.85
N PRO A 160 26.13 -19.04 -4.26
CA PRO A 160 24.87 -19.21 -3.53
C PRO A 160 23.64 -19.17 -4.45
N SER A 161 22.87 -20.26 -4.49
CA SER A 161 21.76 -20.46 -5.43
C SER A 161 20.66 -21.35 -4.83
N THR A 162 19.43 -21.22 -5.34
CA THR A 162 18.31 -22.18 -5.16
C THR A 162 18.16 -23.13 -6.37
N ILE A 163 18.93 -22.86 -7.43
CA ILE A 163 18.96 -23.58 -8.70
C ILE A 163 20.17 -24.52 -8.73
N VAL A 164 19.94 -25.78 -9.10
CA VAL A 164 20.94 -26.86 -9.15
C VAL A 164 20.85 -27.60 -10.48
N ASN A 165 21.99 -27.93 -11.09
CA ASN A 165 22.00 -28.78 -12.28
C ASN A 165 21.93 -30.26 -11.88
N ILE A 166 21.03 -31.00 -12.53
CA ILE A 166 20.79 -32.43 -12.33
C ILE A 166 20.80 -33.16 -13.69
N ARG A 167 20.98 -34.48 -13.67
CA ARG A 167 20.95 -35.35 -14.86
C ARG A 167 20.24 -36.63 -14.48
N THR A 168 19.18 -36.99 -15.19
CA THR A 168 18.37 -38.17 -14.86
C THR A 168 17.99 -38.96 -16.10
N ILE A 169 18.21 -40.28 -16.07
CA ILE A 169 17.70 -41.22 -17.07
C ILE A 169 16.27 -41.58 -16.69
N THR A 170 15.34 -41.44 -17.63
CA THR A 170 13.92 -41.80 -17.49
C THR A 170 13.43 -42.56 -18.72
N GLY A 171 12.28 -43.23 -18.64
CA GLY A 171 11.78 -44.08 -19.73
C GLY A 171 12.34 -45.51 -19.73
N GLY A 172 11.93 -46.31 -20.70
CA GLY A 172 12.33 -47.70 -20.89
C GLY A 172 11.77 -48.62 -19.81
N LYS A 173 12.62 -49.13 -18.91
CA LYS A 173 12.22 -50.01 -17.80
C LYS A 173 11.75 -49.25 -16.55
N HIS A 174 11.87 -47.93 -16.53
CA HIS A 174 11.43 -47.12 -15.40
C HIS A 174 9.88 -47.05 -15.34
N GLU A 175 9.33 -47.13 -14.13
CA GLU A 175 7.89 -46.98 -13.88
C GLU A 175 7.50 -45.49 -14.03
N TRP A 176 6.59 -45.19 -14.96
CA TRP A 176 6.07 -43.83 -15.10
C TRP A 176 5.19 -43.47 -13.90
N THR A 177 5.25 -42.21 -13.47
CA THR A 177 4.42 -41.69 -12.38
C THR A 177 3.05 -41.24 -12.88
N GLN A 178 2.98 -40.73 -14.11
CA GLN A 178 1.74 -40.37 -14.82
C GLN A 178 1.87 -40.76 -16.30
N ASN A 179 0.76 -41.11 -16.97
CA ASN A 179 0.73 -41.49 -18.39
C ASN A 179 -0.64 -41.18 -18.99
N ASP A 180 -0.94 -39.89 -19.11
CA ASP A 180 -2.28 -39.39 -19.38
C ASP A 180 -2.46 -39.09 -20.87
N PRO A 181 -3.62 -39.40 -21.46
CA PRO A 181 -3.92 -39.03 -22.84
C PRO A 181 -3.99 -37.50 -22.96
N PHE A 182 -3.40 -36.95 -24.01
CA PHE A 182 -3.34 -35.50 -24.26
C PHE A 182 -4.78 -34.94 -24.31
N GLU A 183 -5.08 -33.90 -23.52
CA GLU A 183 -6.47 -33.47 -23.19
C GLU A 183 -7.35 -33.27 -24.43
N ASN A 184 -6.79 -32.71 -25.50
CA ASN A 184 -7.47 -32.47 -26.78
C ASN A 184 -7.54 -33.70 -27.72
N LYS A 185 -7.31 -34.92 -27.20
CA LYS A 185 -7.31 -36.21 -27.93
C LYS A 185 -6.43 -36.22 -29.19
N GLY A 186 -5.36 -35.43 -29.19
CA GLY A 186 -4.43 -35.30 -30.31
C GLY A 186 -3.83 -36.64 -30.70
N LYS A 187 -3.75 -36.93 -32.00
CA LYS A 187 -3.24 -38.22 -32.51
C LYS A 187 -1.80 -38.12 -33.03
N THR A 188 -1.11 -39.26 -33.04
CA THR A 188 0.12 -39.49 -33.82
C THR A 188 -0.24 -39.75 -35.29
N ASN A 189 0.76 -39.71 -36.16
CA ASN A 189 0.60 -40.00 -37.60
C ASN A 189 0.13 -41.45 -37.87
N ALA A 190 0.29 -42.35 -36.89
CA ALA A 190 -0.24 -43.71 -36.91
C ALA A 190 -1.70 -43.83 -36.39
N GLY A 191 -2.38 -42.70 -36.12
CA GLY A 191 -3.77 -42.65 -35.65
C GLY A 191 -3.97 -42.94 -34.16
N CYS A 192 -2.90 -43.24 -33.42
CA CYS A 192 -2.91 -43.52 -31.98
C CYS A 192 -3.06 -42.23 -31.17
N ILE A 193 -3.70 -42.30 -29.99
CA ILE A 193 -3.81 -41.16 -29.08
C ILE A 193 -2.40 -40.84 -28.55
N LYS A 194 -2.04 -39.55 -28.49
CA LYS A 194 -0.81 -39.06 -27.86
C LYS A 194 -0.98 -39.03 -26.35
N HIS A 195 0.08 -39.33 -25.62
CA HIS A 195 0.12 -39.21 -24.16
C HIS A 195 1.17 -38.20 -23.71
N THR A 196 0.99 -37.70 -22.50
CA THR A 196 2.02 -37.05 -21.68
C THR A 196 2.44 -38.05 -20.61
N VAL A 197 3.73 -38.37 -20.54
CA VAL A 197 4.29 -39.36 -19.60
C VAL A 197 5.27 -38.68 -18.68
N VAL A 198 5.04 -38.77 -17.37
CA VAL A 198 5.81 -38.03 -16.36
C VAL A 198 6.55 -39.02 -15.47
N TYR A 199 7.83 -38.75 -15.24
CA TYR A 199 8.66 -39.48 -14.30
C TYR A 199 9.13 -38.50 -13.21
N TYR A 200 8.57 -38.59 -12.01
CA TYR A 200 9.09 -37.81 -10.88
C TYR A 200 10.45 -38.37 -10.46
N THR A 201 11.36 -37.45 -10.14
CA THR A 201 12.74 -37.67 -9.77
C THR A 201 12.91 -37.25 -8.30
N PRO A 202 12.45 -38.05 -7.31
CA PRO A 202 12.50 -37.64 -5.90
C PRO A 202 13.95 -37.46 -5.40
N MET A 203 14.23 -36.28 -4.84
CA MET A 203 15.55 -35.88 -4.34
C MET A 203 15.48 -35.34 -2.91
N ASP A 204 16.53 -35.56 -2.14
CA ASP A 204 16.69 -35.05 -0.78
C ASP A 204 17.42 -33.71 -0.82
N ILE A 205 16.76 -32.60 -0.47
CA ILE A 205 17.42 -31.29 -0.23
C ILE A 205 17.82 -31.18 1.24
N ILE A 206 18.97 -30.57 1.50
CA ILE A 206 19.25 -29.87 2.77
C ILE A 206 19.47 -28.38 2.45
N TRP A 207 18.74 -27.51 3.16
CA TRP A 207 18.88 -26.06 3.04
C TRP A 207 19.84 -25.51 4.09
N GLU A 208 20.51 -24.40 3.79
CA GLU A 208 21.42 -23.67 4.67
C GLU A 208 20.87 -22.26 4.91
N GLY A 209 20.78 -21.87 6.18
CA GLY A 209 20.16 -20.62 6.63
C GLY A 209 21.09 -19.80 7.52
N ASP A 210 21.23 -18.51 7.22
CA ASP A 210 22.01 -17.57 8.02
C ASP A 210 21.14 -16.93 9.11
N LEU A 211 21.42 -17.22 10.39
CA LEU A 211 20.82 -16.51 11.53
C LEU A 211 21.61 -15.22 11.83
N GLU A 212 20.89 -14.17 12.24
CA GLU A 212 21.43 -12.84 12.54
C GLU A 212 20.90 -12.39 13.93
N GLU A 213 21.79 -12.04 14.87
CA GLU A 213 21.39 -11.37 16.12
C GLU A 213 21.22 -9.87 15.87
N THR A 214 20.23 -9.25 16.51
CA THR A 214 20.03 -7.79 16.52
C THR A 214 19.96 -7.27 17.95
N LYS A 215 20.53 -6.09 18.20
CA LYS A 215 20.32 -5.33 19.44
C LYS A 215 19.70 -3.97 19.15
N LYS A 216 18.78 -3.51 20.01
CA LYS A 216 18.25 -2.14 20.02
C LYS A 216 18.28 -1.56 21.42
N ILE A 217 18.30 -0.23 21.51
CA ILE A 217 18.20 0.52 22.76
C ILE A 217 16.92 1.34 22.74
N ASP A 218 16.16 1.28 23.84
CA ASP A 218 15.01 2.16 24.09
C ASP A 218 15.36 3.06 25.28
N VAL A 219 15.24 4.38 25.13
CA VAL A 219 15.50 5.38 26.18
C VAL A 219 14.18 6.02 26.64
N THR A 220 13.99 6.12 27.95
CA THR A 220 12.75 6.59 28.59
C THR A 220 13.05 7.33 29.90
N PRO A 221 12.07 8.05 30.49
CA PRO A 221 10.80 8.48 29.90
C PRO A 221 10.94 9.81 29.14
N ASP A 222 10.09 10.04 28.15
CA ASP A 222 9.77 11.41 27.74
C ASP A 222 9.13 12.13 28.94
N ALA A 223 9.49 13.40 29.20
CA ALA A 223 8.98 14.13 30.36
C ALA A 223 8.85 15.64 30.10
N THR A 224 7.88 16.26 30.78
CA THR A 224 7.88 17.71 31.00
C THR A 224 8.39 17.96 32.42
N LEU A 225 9.28 18.94 32.57
CA LEU A 225 9.91 19.35 33.83
C LEU A 225 9.78 20.86 34.02
N THR A 226 9.68 21.32 35.26
CA THR A 226 9.85 22.75 35.61
C THR A 226 11.33 23.08 35.82
N ILE A 227 11.70 24.37 35.75
CA ILE A 227 13.10 24.78 35.93
C ILE A 227 13.63 24.34 37.31
N GLY A 228 14.82 23.76 37.35
CA GLY A 228 15.46 23.24 38.56
C GLY A 228 14.99 21.84 38.97
N GLN A 229 13.95 21.27 38.35
CA GLN A 229 13.53 19.89 38.62
C GLN A 229 14.55 18.89 38.07
N THR A 230 14.75 17.76 38.76
CA THR A 230 15.62 16.67 38.29
C THR A 230 14.85 15.39 37.95
N LYS A 231 15.35 14.63 36.96
CA LYS A 231 14.72 13.38 36.49
C LYS A 231 15.79 12.32 36.22
N GLN A 232 15.52 11.09 36.61
CA GLN A 232 16.34 9.94 36.24
C GLN A 232 15.89 9.38 34.89
N MET A 233 16.83 9.18 33.97
CA MET A 233 16.59 8.53 32.68
C MET A 233 16.95 7.05 32.74
N ILE A 234 16.33 6.25 31.88
CA ILE A 234 16.50 4.80 31.79
C ILE A 234 16.86 4.44 30.34
N ALA A 235 17.84 3.56 30.17
CA ALA A 235 18.28 3.01 28.89
C ALA A 235 18.17 1.48 28.94
N ILE A 236 17.27 0.89 28.15
CA ILE A 236 17.05 -0.56 28.10
C ILE A 236 17.56 -1.11 26.77
N VAL A 237 18.56 -1.99 26.82
CA VAL A 237 19.07 -2.71 25.64
C VAL A 237 18.34 -4.03 25.50
N LYS A 238 17.55 -4.14 24.43
CA LYS A 238 16.83 -5.36 24.03
C LYS A 238 17.63 -6.11 22.98
N THR A 239 17.66 -7.43 23.09
CA THR A 239 18.31 -8.34 22.15
C THR A 239 17.26 -9.26 21.52
N LYS A 240 17.34 -9.37 20.19
CA LYS A 240 16.70 -10.41 19.40
C LYS A 240 17.80 -11.40 19.01
N HIS A 241 17.92 -12.47 19.78
CA HIS A 241 18.97 -13.48 19.62
C HIS A 241 18.86 -14.24 18.30
N TYR A 242 19.96 -14.87 17.87
CA TYR A 242 19.98 -15.78 16.72
C TYR A 242 18.81 -16.78 16.79
N GLY A 243 17.95 -16.77 15.77
CA GLY A 243 16.79 -17.67 15.67
C GLY A 243 15.49 -17.12 16.27
N ALA A 244 15.56 -16.29 17.30
CA ALA A 244 14.40 -15.67 17.94
C ALA A 244 13.68 -14.73 16.96
N THR A 245 12.34 -14.71 17.00
CA THR A 245 11.52 -13.81 16.19
C THR A 245 11.15 -12.52 16.93
N THR A 246 11.03 -12.60 18.26
CA THR A 246 10.73 -11.52 19.21
C THR A 246 12.00 -10.89 19.81
N TRP A 247 11.83 -9.78 20.53
CA TRP A 247 12.84 -9.22 21.42
C TRP A 247 12.71 -9.86 22.81
N ASN A 248 13.81 -9.97 23.56
CA ASN A 248 13.73 -10.19 25.00
C ASN A 248 13.18 -8.94 25.72
N GLU A 249 12.81 -9.10 27.00
CA GLU A 249 12.30 -8.02 27.86
C GLU A 249 13.27 -6.82 27.91
N GLY A 250 14.58 -7.13 27.88
CA GLY A 250 15.67 -6.18 27.81
C GLY A 250 16.49 -6.16 29.11
N TYR A 251 17.67 -5.55 29.03
CA TYR A 251 18.52 -5.31 30.19
C TYR A 251 18.72 -3.82 30.37
N ASP A 252 18.60 -3.35 31.60
CA ASP A 252 18.99 -2.00 31.96
C ASP A 252 20.51 -1.82 31.78
N VAL A 253 20.90 -0.72 31.16
CA VAL A 253 22.28 -0.30 30.94
C VAL A 253 22.58 1.11 31.48
N SER A 254 21.62 1.74 32.16
CA SER A 254 21.65 3.17 32.53
C SER A 254 22.84 3.56 33.39
N ASP A 255 23.21 2.69 34.34
CA ASP A 255 24.32 2.88 35.29
C ASP A 255 25.64 2.22 34.84
N ARG A 256 25.71 1.68 33.61
CA ARG A 256 26.89 0.96 33.13
C ARG A 256 27.95 1.93 32.62
N GLU A 257 28.62 2.67 33.51
CA GLU A 257 29.57 3.75 33.19
C GLU A 257 30.69 3.42 32.18
N LYS A 258 30.95 2.14 31.90
CA LYS A 258 31.95 1.65 30.92
C LYS A 258 31.37 1.35 29.54
N GLU A 259 30.04 1.23 29.43
CA GLU A 259 29.31 0.91 28.21
C GLU A 259 28.36 2.03 27.76
N ILE A 260 27.92 2.92 28.67
CA ILE A 260 26.94 3.97 28.42
C ILE A 260 27.58 5.38 28.42
N GLU A 261 27.17 6.22 27.47
CA GLU A 261 27.46 7.67 27.44
C GLU A 261 26.15 8.43 27.27
N TRP A 262 25.82 9.30 28.22
CA TRP A 262 24.65 10.17 28.17
C TRP A 262 25.01 11.57 27.67
N ASP A 263 24.24 12.10 26.71
CA ASP A 263 24.46 13.42 26.13
C ASP A 263 23.16 14.22 26.01
N SER A 264 23.23 15.54 26.18
CA SER A 264 22.10 16.45 26.02
C SER A 264 22.34 17.32 24.78
N SER A 265 21.33 17.39 23.91
CA SER A 265 21.38 18.18 22.68
C SER A 265 21.47 19.69 22.92
N ASP A 266 21.03 20.18 24.08
CA ASP A 266 21.30 21.54 24.56
C ASP A 266 21.48 21.54 26.09
N LYS A 267 22.75 21.62 26.50
CA LYS A 267 23.19 21.65 27.91
C LYS A 267 22.88 22.97 28.62
N THR A 268 22.25 23.93 27.94
CA THR A 268 21.71 25.17 28.54
C THR A 268 20.21 25.10 28.81
N ILE A 269 19.48 24.18 28.16
CA ILE A 269 18.06 23.89 28.41
C ILE A 269 17.93 22.82 29.51
N ALA A 270 18.62 21.68 29.35
CA ALA A 270 18.77 20.70 30.43
C ALA A 270 20.14 20.02 30.38
N ARG A 271 20.77 19.86 31.55
CA ARG A 271 22.04 19.13 31.71
C ARG A 271 21.75 17.68 32.05
N VAL A 272 22.46 16.74 31.43
CA VAL A 272 22.50 15.33 31.84
C VAL A 272 23.89 15.00 32.38
N GLU A 273 23.95 14.18 33.44
CA GLU A 273 25.19 13.61 33.94
C GLU A 273 25.62 12.44 33.00
N PRO A 274 26.82 12.48 32.39
CA PRO A 274 27.18 11.57 31.29
C PRO A 274 27.25 10.07 31.59
N LYS A 275 27.27 9.66 32.85
CA LYS A 275 27.48 8.25 33.26
C LYS A 275 26.26 7.60 33.90
N THR A 276 25.45 8.40 34.56
CA THR A 276 24.28 8.00 35.37
C THR A 276 22.97 8.39 34.72
N GLY A 277 22.96 9.25 33.70
CA GLY A 277 21.74 9.66 33.01
C GLY A 277 20.82 10.57 33.82
N LYS A 278 21.25 11.09 34.99
CA LYS A 278 20.44 12.05 35.75
C LYS A 278 20.37 13.40 35.04
N VAL A 279 19.16 13.85 34.73
CA VAL A 279 18.86 15.14 34.08
C VAL A 279 18.50 16.20 35.12
N VAL A 280 18.90 17.45 34.85
CA VAL A 280 18.53 18.67 35.57
C VAL A 280 17.99 19.67 34.55
N ALA A 281 16.78 20.19 34.76
CA ALA A 281 16.21 21.26 33.95
C ALA A 281 16.83 22.62 34.33
N GLU A 282 17.34 23.37 33.35
CA GLU A 282 18.12 24.60 33.57
C GLU A 282 17.42 25.84 32.98
N LYS A 283 16.77 25.73 31.81
CA LYS A 283 16.03 26.82 31.15
C LYS A 283 14.83 26.29 30.36
N PRO A 284 13.81 27.13 30.13
CA PRO A 284 12.66 26.78 29.28
C PRO A 284 13.06 26.42 27.85
N GLY A 285 12.40 25.43 27.27
CA GLY A 285 12.66 24.93 25.92
C GLY A 285 12.33 23.44 25.78
N THR A 286 12.82 22.83 24.70
CA THR A 286 12.70 21.37 24.50
C THR A 286 14.04 20.82 24.05
N VAL A 287 14.48 19.72 24.66
CA VAL A 287 15.80 19.13 24.44
C VAL A 287 15.71 17.62 24.42
N THR A 288 16.44 16.97 23.50
CA THR A 288 16.59 15.51 23.51
C THR A 288 17.78 15.10 24.37
N ILE A 289 17.56 14.10 25.20
CA ILE A 289 18.58 13.43 26.02
C ILE A 289 18.84 12.07 25.39
N ARG A 290 20.09 11.83 25.00
CA ARG A 290 20.53 10.62 24.29
C ARG A 290 21.30 9.70 25.22
N ALA A 291 21.02 8.41 25.16
CA ALA A 291 21.92 7.38 25.65
C ALA A 291 22.63 6.72 24.47
N ILE A 292 23.96 6.60 24.52
CA ILE A 292 24.79 5.89 23.55
C ILE A 292 25.37 4.67 24.26
N TRP A 293 24.92 3.47 23.89
CA TRP A 293 25.48 2.22 24.43
C TRP A 293 26.48 1.62 23.44
N ASN A 294 27.66 1.25 23.95
CA ASN A 294 28.77 0.70 23.21
C ASN A 294 29.47 -0.40 24.02
N ASN A 295 29.26 -1.66 23.65
CA ASN A 295 29.95 -2.80 24.28
C ASN A 295 31.15 -3.33 23.45
N GLY A 296 31.65 -2.53 22.50
CA GLY A 296 32.75 -2.90 21.61
C GLY A 296 32.38 -3.86 20.46
N THR A 297 31.20 -4.50 20.51
CA THR A 297 30.64 -5.27 19.36
C THR A 297 29.49 -4.52 18.71
N TYR A 298 28.61 -3.95 19.53
CA TYR A 298 27.47 -3.14 19.11
C TYR A 298 27.66 -1.72 19.62
N ARG A 299 27.35 -0.72 18.78
CA ARG A 299 27.28 0.69 19.16
C ARG A 299 25.97 1.27 18.64
N ILE A 300 25.07 1.62 19.56
CA ILE A 300 23.69 2.05 19.27
C ILE A 300 23.30 3.25 20.15
N SER A 301 22.36 4.07 19.71
CA SER A 301 21.87 5.20 20.51
C SER A 301 20.40 5.53 20.26
N ASP A 302 19.73 5.99 21.32
CA ASP A 302 18.33 6.41 21.29
C ASP A 302 18.13 7.65 22.18
N THR A 303 16.99 8.32 22.02
CA THR A 303 16.68 9.59 22.69
C THR A 303 15.28 9.61 23.30
N ALA A 304 15.19 10.16 24.50
CA ALA A 304 13.93 10.69 25.04
C ALA A 304 13.94 12.23 24.98
N THR A 305 12.74 12.81 25.01
CA THR A 305 12.47 14.24 24.90
C THR A 305 12.13 14.82 26.27
N ILE A 306 12.88 15.84 26.66
CA ILE A 306 12.64 16.63 27.88
C ILE A 306 12.16 18.02 27.47
N LYS A 307 10.93 18.36 27.83
CA LYS A 307 10.38 19.71 27.71
C LYS A 307 10.56 20.42 29.05
N VAL A 308 11.11 21.62 29.06
CA VAL A 308 11.24 22.46 30.26
C VAL A 308 10.26 23.64 30.17
N THR A 309 9.39 23.80 31.16
CA THR A 309 8.42 24.90 31.25
C THR A 309 8.89 26.01 32.18
N SER A 310 8.42 27.23 31.92
CA SER A 310 8.67 28.45 32.70
C SER A 310 7.49 28.82 33.61
N GLU A 311 6.68 27.84 34.01
CA GLU A 311 5.49 28.11 34.81
C GLU A 311 5.92 28.64 36.20
N PRO A 312 5.45 29.83 36.61
CA PRO A 312 5.77 30.38 37.91
C PRO A 312 5.12 29.51 39.01
N GLY A 313 5.82 29.38 40.12
CA GLY A 313 5.41 28.51 41.22
C GLY A 313 6.60 27.95 42.00
N LEU A 314 6.29 27.11 42.98
CA LEU A 314 7.26 26.43 43.83
C LEU A 314 7.48 24.97 43.36
N VAL A 315 8.71 24.47 43.48
CA VAL A 315 9.09 23.10 43.09
C VAL A 315 9.94 22.49 44.21
N VAL A 316 9.69 21.24 44.60
CA VAL A 316 10.46 20.54 45.65
C VAL A 316 11.30 19.42 45.04
N ASN A 317 12.62 19.52 45.18
CA ASN A 317 13.55 18.43 44.87
C ASN A 317 13.91 17.65 46.14
N LEU A 318 13.70 16.33 46.12
CA LEU A 318 14.07 15.42 47.21
C LEU A 318 15.17 14.44 46.77
N PRO A 319 16.10 14.06 47.68
CA PRO A 319 17.04 12.96 47.46
C PRO A 319 16.40 11.60 47.79
N ASN A 320 16.93 10.52 47.20
CA ASN A 320 16.54 9.14 47.54
C ASN A 320 16.90 8.84 49.00
N ALA A 321 16.01 8.16 49.74
CA ALA A 321 16.16 7.90 51.17
C ALA A 321 15.98 6.41 51.55
N CYS A 322 16.81 5.94 52.48
CA CYS A 322 16.79 4.56 52.98
C CYS A 322 16.61 4.55 54.52
N LYS A 323 16.03 3.47 55.06
CA LYS A 323 15.87 3.25 56.51
C LYS A 323 17.15 3.45 57.33
N SER A 324 18.31 3.17 56.74
CA SER A 324 19.64 3.23 57.36
C SER A 324 20.38 4.58 57.18
N THR A 325 19.76 5.60 56.58
CA THR A 325 20.40 6.90 56.34
C THR A 325 20.53 7.71 57.64
N ALA A 326 21.64 7.51 58.36
CA ALA A 326 21.88 8.09 59.69
C ALA A 326 22.27 9.59 59.72
N ALA A 327 22.48 10.22 58.55
CA ALA A 327 22.77 11.65 58.43
C ALA A 327 21.56 12.39 57.81
N PRO A 328 21.17 13.59 58.30
CA PRO A 328 20.07 14.35 57.71
C PRO A 328 20.36 14.70 56.24
N VAL A 329 19.35 14.51 55.38
CA VAL A 329 19.44 14.80 53.93
C VAL A 329 18.73 16.11 53.62
N GLN A 330 19.30 16.92 52.71
CA GLN A 330 18.78 18.26 52.41
C GLN A 330 17.72 18.19 51.30
N ALA A 331 16.54 18.76 51.56
CA ALA A 331 15.57 19.13 50.54
C ALA A 331 15.92 20.51 49.95
N GLU A 332 15.63 20.72 48.68
CA GLU A 332 15.79 22.01 48.00
C GLU A 332 14.45 22.41 47.39
N ALA A 333 13.88 23.54 47.84
CA ALA A 333 12.79 24.19 47.14
C ALA A 333 13.35 25.16 46.09
N VAL A 334 12.70 25.25 44.93
CA VAL A 334 13.02 26.21 43.87
C VAL A 334 11.75 27.01 43.59
N LEU A 335 11.79 28.32 43.85
CA LEU A 335 10.72 29.25 43.53
C LEU A 335 11.05 29.94 42.20
N THR A 336 10.17 29.79 41.21
CA THR A 336 10.21 30.57 39.97
C THR A 336 9.12 31.64 40.07
N LYS A 337 9.49 32.92 40.02
CA LYS A 337 8.55 34.04 40.10
C LYS A 337 7.94 34.39 38.73
N LEU A 338 6.87 35.18 38.75
CA LEU A 338 6.16 35.71 37.57
C LEU A 338 7.03 36.54 36.62
N ASP A 339 8.13 37.12 37.09
CA ASP A 339 9.13 37.85 36.29
C ASP A 339 10.21 36.92 35.68
N GLY A 340 10.13 35.61 35.94
CA GLY A 340 11.12 34.62 35.54
C GLY A 340 12.34 34.53 36.47
N SER A 341 12.37 35.24 37.61
CA SER A 341 13.46 35.10 38.58
C SER A 341 13.39 33.74 39.29
N ILE A 342 14.55 33.07 39.40
CA ILE A 342 14.65 31.74 40.01
C ILE A 342 15.42 31.87 41.33
N HIS A 343 14.78 31.45 42.42
CA HIS A 343 15.36 31.44 43.76
C HIS A 343 15.42 30.01 44.30
N LYS A 344 16.65 29.53 44.55
CA LYS A 344 16.92 28.29 45.28
C LYS A 344 16.81 28.56 46.77
N LEU A 345 15.94 27.83 47.46
CA LEU A 345 15.53 28.06 48.84
C LEU A 345 15.65 26.76 49.64
N THR A 346 16.69 26.67 50.48
CA THR A 346 16.78 25.63 51.52
C THR A 346 16.12 26.11 52.82
N ALA A 347 16.37 27.36 53.20
CA ALA A 347 15.75 28.06 54.33
C ALA A 347 15.38 29.50 53.92
N HIS A 348 14.20 29.99 54.32
CA HIS A 348 13.78 31.38 54.16
C HIS A 348 12.70 31.73 55.18
N ALA A 349 12.61 32.97 55.65
CA ALA A 349 11.62 33.37 56.67
C ALA A 349 10.16 33.16 56.21
N ASN A 350 9.91 33.29 54.90
CA ASN A 350 8.60 33.09 54.27
C ASN A 350 8.39 31.66 53.74
N LEU A 351 9.29 30.71 54.03
CA LEU A 351 9.20 29.31 53.59
C LEU A 351 8.96 28.39 54.80
N THR A 352 7.81 27.71 54.81
CA THR A 352 7.55 26.62 55.75
C THR A 352 7.70 25.26 55.06
N TRP A 353 8.14 24.28 55.85
CA TRP A 353 8.30 22.88 55.44
C TRP A 353 7.46 22.00 56.36
N GLU A 354 6.73 21.06 55.77
CA GLU A 354 5.82 20.14 56.46
C GLU A 354 6.02 18.71 55.91
N SER A 355 5.75 17.70 56.75
CA SER A 355 5.78 16.28 56.36
C SER A 355 4.44 15.68 56.75
N SER A 356 3.71 15.13 55.77
CA SER A 356 2.36 14.57 56.01
C SER A 356 2.36 13.34 56.93
N ASN A 357 3.52 12.69 57.10
CA ASN A 357 3.75 11.66 58.10
C ASN A 357 5.14 11.87 58.77
N PRO A 358 5.19 12.64 59.87
CA PRO A 358 6.42 12.89 60.62
C PRO A 358 7.08 11.62 61.21
N ALA A 359 6.34 10.53 61.38
CA ALA A 359 6.86 9.26 61.90
C ALA A 359 7.70 8.50 60.86
N VAL A 360 7.52 8.74 59.56
CA VAL A 360 8.40 8.22 58.50
C VAL A 360 9.64 9.09 58.35
N ALA A 361 9.45 10.41 58.19
CA ALA A 361 10.54 11.38 58.18
C ALA A 361 10.06 12.76 58.66
N THR A 362 10.87 13.40 59.50
CA THR A 362 10.65 14.79 59.94
C THR A 362 11.49 15.75 59.10
N ILE A 363 10.91 16.84 58.62
CA ILE A 363 11.65 17.94 57.98
C ILE A 363 11.74 19.14 58.92
N GLY A 364 12.93 19.72 59.09
CA GLY A 364 13.14 20.96 59.84
C GLY A 364 12.94 22.20 58.97
N ALA A 365 12.80 23.37 59.60
CA ALA A 365 12.59 24.65 58.91
C ALA A 365 13.71 25.04 57.91
N GLU A 366 14.90 24.45 58.02
CA GLU A 366 16.00 24.59 57.06
C GLU A 366 15.95 23.59 55.90
N GLY A 367 14.83 22.89 55.68
CA GLY A 367 14.68 21.85 54.65
C GLY A 367 15.44 20.55 54.94
N LYS A 368 16.00 20.38 56.14
CA LYS A 368 16.75 19.18 56.53
C LYS A 368 15.80 18.05 56.94
N ILE A 369 15.79 16.98 56.16
CA ILE A 369 14.99 15.77 56.40
C ILE A 369 15.80 14.79 57.25
N THR A 370 15.20 14.37 58.37
CA THR A 370 15.70 13.29 59.23
C THR A 370 14.77 12.09 59.11
N ILE A 371 15.29 11.00 58.53
CA ILE A 371 14.58 9.73 58.42
C ILE A 371 14.45 9.10 59.81
N LYS A 372 13.27 8.59 60.17
CA LYS A 372 12.97 8.07 61.51
C LYS A 372 13.09 6.55 61.67
N GLY A 373 13.55 5.85 60.63
CA GLY A 373 13.72 4.39 60.63
C GLY A 373 12.43 3.60 60.36
N ILE A 374 11.30 4.28 60.14
CA ILE A 374 10.05 3.70 59.64
C ILE A 374 10.02 3.81 58.12
N THR A 375 9.42 2.82 57.46
CA THR A 375 9.44 2.68 56.00
C THR A 375 8.04 2.76 55.43
N GLY A 376 7.91 3.44 54.29
CA GLY A 376 6.64 3.88 53.75
C GLY A 376 6.81 5.19 52.99
N ARG A 377 5.70 5.89 52.77
CA ARG A 377 5.66 7.15 52.01
C ARG A 377 5.23 8.29 52.93
N THR A 378 5.87 9.44 52.77
CA THR A 378 5.42 10.71 53.36
C THR A 378 5.48 11.79 52.29
N VAL A 379 4.51 12.71 52.29
CA VAL A 379 4.50 13.84 51.38
C VAL A 379 5.23 15.00 52.07
N ILE A 380 6.36 15.40 51.52
CA ILE A 380 7.05 16.61 51.94
C ILE A 380 6.41 17.79 51.22
N LYS A 381 5.86 18.73 51.99
CA LYS A 381 5.25 19.95 51.50
C LYS A 381 6.17 21.14 51.78
N ALA A 382 6.37 21.97 50.78
CA ALA A 382 6.91 23.31 50.90
C ALA A 382 5.78 24.32 50.68
N HIS A 383 5.75 25.39 51.48
CA HIS A 383 4.83 26.51 51.30
C HIS A 383 5.62 27.81 51.41
N PHE A 384 5.71 28.55 50.30
CA PHE A 384 6.33 29.87 50.26
C PHE A 384 5.25 30.95 50.26
N ARG A 385 5.15 31.72 51.34
CA ARG A 385 4.10 32.72 51.56
C ARG A 385 4.66 34.10 51.86
N ASP A 386 4.78 34.94 50.83
CA ASP A 386 5.15 36.34 50.95
C ASP A 386 3.92 37.23 50.72
N THR A 387 3.31 37.67 51.81
CA THR A 387 2.14 38.55 51.79
C THR A 387 2.43 39.97 51.30
N THR A 388 3.70 40.38 51.23
CA THR A 388 4.11 41.70 50.69
C THR A 388 4.28 41.68 49.17
N GLN A 389 4.61 40.52 48.60
CA GLN A 389 4.74 40.29 47.15
C GLN A 389 3.51 39.58 46.55
N LEU A 390 2.50 39.25 47.36
CA LEU A 390 1.30 38.47 46.99
C LEU A 390 1.63 37.09 46.40
N ILE A 391 2.69 36.44 46.90
CA ILE A 391 3.12 35.10 46.50
C ILE A 391 2.66 34.11 47.58
N ASP A 392 1.84 33.11 47.22
CA ASP A 392 1.25 32.13 48.14
C ASP A 392 1.34 30.71 47.53
N GLU A 393 2.58 30.26 47.31
CA GLU A 393 2.92 29.11 46.46
C GLU A 393 3.16 27.84 47.27
N GLN A 394 2.54 26.73 46.87
CA GLN A 394 2.59 25.45 47.59
C GLN A 394 3.01 24.32 46.64
N ALA A 395 3.96 23.50 47.11
CA ALA A 395 4.50 22.39 46.34
C ALA A 395 4.63 21.15 47.21
N ILE A 396 4.23 19.99 46.68
CA ILE A 396 4.28 18.71 47.37
C ILE A 396 5.09 17.70 46.57
N GLN A 397 5.90 16.90 47.26
CA GLN A 397 6.66 15.80 46.66
C GLN A 397 6.67 14.59 47.60
N GLU A 398 6.28 13.43 47.09
CA GLU A 398 6.34 12.17 47.84
C GLU A 398 7.79 11.74 48.05
N LEU A 399 8.12 11.39 49.30
CA LEU A 399 9.35 10.74 49.73
C LEU A 399 9.04 9.29 50.09
N GLU A 400 9.55 8.35 49.29
CA GLU A 400 9.42 6.92 49.53
C GLU A 400 10.66 6.40 50.30
N VAL A 401 10.50 6.16 51.60
CA VAL A 401 11.56 5.62 52.47
C VAL A 401 11.50 4.10 52.46
N LYS A 402 12.48 3.46 51.82
CA LYS A 402 12.50 2.00 51.63
C LYS A 402 13.20 1.26 52.75
N ASP A 403 12.70 0.07 53.05
CA ASP A 403 13.37 -0.85 53.98
C ASP A 403 14.55 -1.53 53.29
N CYS A 404 15.72 -1.43 53.91
CA CYS A 404 16.92 -2.14 53.49
C CYS A 404 17.19 -3.39 54.35
N SER A 405 16.44 -3.60 55.44
CA SER A 405 16.50 -4.79 56.30
C SER A 405 15.31 -4.88 57.28
N GLY A 406 14.31 -5.69 56.91
CA GLY A 406 13.36 -6.50 57.70
C GLY A 406 12.78 -6.08 59.06
N GLY A 407 11.52 -6.46 59.30
CA GLY A 407 10.83 -6.50 60.61
C GLY A 407 9.89 -5.31 60.90
N GLY A 408 8.80 -5.54 61.65
CA GLY A 408 7.84 -4.48 62.05
C GLY A 408 6.70 -4.93 62.98
N GLY A 409 5.81 -3.99 63.36
CA GLY A 409 4.47 -4.21 63.98
C GLY A 409 4.12 -3.44 65.27
N GLY A 410 2.94 -2.78 65.31
CA GLY A 410 2.10 -2.48 66.51
C GLY A 410 2.15 -1.08 67.20
N GLY A 411 0.98 -0.50 67.55
CA GLY A 411 0.69 0.72 68.34
C GLY A 411 0.09 1.90 67.52
N GLU A 412 -1.12 2.48 67.71
CA GLU A 412 -2.21 2.49 68.75
C GLU A 412 -2.01 3.40 70.01
N ASP A 413 -2.93 4.25 70.55
CA ASP A 413 -4.16 4.98 70.07
C ASP A 413 -4.72 6.05 71.13
N GLU A 414 -5.89 6.72 70.89
CA GLU A 414 -6.81 7.52 71.81
C GLU A 414 -6.39 8.98 72.31
N GLU A 415 -7.24 10.00 72.68
CA GLU A 415 -8.73 10.30 72.71
C GLU A 415 -9.11 11.85 72.72
N GLU A 416 -10.35 12.29 73.12
CA GLU A 416 -11.07 13.57 72.74
C GLU A 416 -11.15 14.85 73.71
N PRO A 417 -12.32 15.47 74.12
CA PRO A 417 -12.97 16.70 73.52
C PRO A 417 -13.39 17.91 74.46
N GLY A 418 -13.99 18.99 73.86
CA GLY A 418 -15.03 19.89 74.44
C GLY A 418 -14.63 21.32 74.91
N GLY A 419 -15.52 22.33 75.09
CA GLY A 419 -16.94 22.53 74.72
C GLY A 419 -17.74 23.57 75.57
N GLY A 420 -18.56 24.45 74.96
CA GLY A 420 -19.80 25.02 75.56
C GLY A 420 -19.87 26.46 76.11
N LEU A 421 -20.98 27.18 75.82
CA LEU A 421 -21.41 28.48 76.39
C LEU A 421 -22.95 28.68 76.27
N PRO A 422 -23.67 29.15 77.32
CA PRO A 422 -24.70 30.22 77.13
C PRO A 422 -24.97 31.12 78.37
N ASN A 423 -25.83 32.15 78.23
CA ASN A 423 -26.53 32.83 79.34
C ASN A 423 -27.90 33.39 78.87
N GLY A 424 -29.02 32.95 79.44
CA GLY A 424 -30.38 33.31 78.99
C GLY A 424 -31.50 32.50 79.66
N CYS A 425 -32.76 32.73 79.28
CA CYS A 425 -33.90 31.91 79.75
C CYS A 425 -33.80 30.46 79.22
N PRO A 426 -34.18 29.42 80.00
CA PRO A 426 -34.13 28.04 79.53
C PRO A 426 -35.10 27.79 78.37
N VAL A 427 -34.53 27.35 77.25
CA VAL A 427 -35.26 26.94 76.04
C VAL A 427 -34.79 25.55 75.65
N ILE A 428 -35.73 24.66 75.34
CA ILE A 428 -35.45 23.32 74.83
C ILE A 428 -36.09 23.19 73.44
N ILE A 429 -35.26 23.01 72.42
CA ILE A 429 -35.71 22.65 71.08
C ILE A 429 -35.79 21.12 71.02
N SER A 430 -36.95 20.54 70.75
CA SER A 430 -37.05 19.08 70.57
C SER A 430 -36.25 18.65 69.34
N PRO A 431 -35.65 17.44 69.33
CA PRO A 431 -35.21 16.83 68.08
C PRO A 431 -36.35 16.79 67.07
N PRO A 432 -36.07 16.98 65.77
CA PRO A 432 -37.09 17.00 64.74
C PRO A 432 -37.49 15.59 64.31
N SER A 433 -38.79 15.40 64.08
CA SER A 433 -39.35 14.22 63.45
C SER A 433 -39.39 14.38 61.93
N ARG A 434 -39.00 13.32 61.20
CA ARG A 434 -39.08 13.25 59.73
C ARG A 434 -40.55 13.07 59.30
N GLY A 435 -41.04 14.00 58.49
CA GLY A 435 -42.40 14.04 57.98
C GLY A 435 -42.48 13.78 56.47
N ALA A 436 -43.19 14.66 55.75
CA ALA A 436 -43.43 14.50 54.31
C ALA A 436 -42.14 14.58 53.48
N ILE A 437 -42.07 13.80 52.40
CA ILE A 437 -40.94 13.76 51.47
C ILE A 437 -41.34 14.40 50.13
N ILE A 438 -40.42 15.12 49.49
CA ILE A 438 -40.52 15.55 48.09
C ILE A 438 -39.29 15.01 47.36
N GLU A 439 -39.50 14.10 46.43
CA GLU A 439 -38.45 13.53 45.59
C GLU A 439 -38.81 13.61 44.10
N ALA A 440 -37.78 13.78 43.27
CA ALA A 440 -37.87 13.65 41.83
C ALA A 440 -36.50 13.21 41.29
N ARG A 441 -36.50 12.47 40.17
CA ARG A 441 -35.28 11.98 39.53
C ARG A 441 -35.41 11.87 38.02
N THR A 442 -34.31 12.05 37.32
CA THR A 442 -34.16 11.85 35.88
C THR A 442 -32.73 11.41 35.62
N MET A 443 -32.52 10.10 35.69
CA MET A 443 -31.20 9.44 35.62
C MET A 443 -30.99 8.62 34.35
N ASP A 444 -32.03 8.41 33.54
CA ASP A 444 -31.86 7.95 32.15
C ASP A 444 -31.45 9.16 31.28
N PRO A 445 -30.30 9.13 30.58
CA PRO A 445 -29.90 10.18 29.65
C PRO A 445 -30.68 10.20 28.33
N SER A 446 -31.49 9.17 28.05
CA SER A 446 -32.19 8.95 26.77
C SER A 446 -31.25 9.04 25.56
N VAL A 447 -30.04 8.49 25.73
CA VAL A 447 -28.92 8.68 24.80
C VAL A 447 -29.09 7.89 23.49
N ARG A 448 -28.67 8.51 22.39
CA ARG A 448 -28.58 7.90 21.06
C ARG A 448 -27.34 8.45 20.33
N GLY A 449 -26.73 7.63 19.48
CA GLY A 449 -25.55 8.05 18.72
C GLY A 449 -25.44 7.38 17.35
N VAL A 450 -24.66 7.99 16.47
CA VAL A 450 -24.35 7.48 15.12
C VAL A 450 -22.88 7.72 14.77
N LEU A 451 -22.34 6.88 13.89
CA LEU A 451 -21.04 7.03 13.25
C LEU A 451 -21.22 6.83 11.75
N LYS A 452 -21.19 7.90 10.94
CA LYS A 452 -21.53 7.86 9.51
C LYS A 452 -20.47 8.56 8.65
N ALA A 453 -20.58 8.45 7.33
CA ALA A 453 -19.76 9.21 6.38
C ALA A 453 -19.93 10.71 6.61
N ASP A 454 -18.86 11.49 6.46
CA ASP A 454 -18.89 12.94 6.67
C ASP A 454 -19.77 13.67 5.64
N GLY A 455 -20.15 14.91 5.97
CA GLY A 455 -21.21 15.63 5.27
C GLY A 455 -22.60 15.36 5.84
N ARG A 456 -22.73 15.18 7.16
CA ARG A 456 -23.98 14.95 7.93
C ARG A 456 -25.23 15.61 7.31
N GLY A 457 -26.17 14.80 6.84
CA GLY A 457 -27.41 15.21 6.15
C GLY A 457 -27.33 15.16 4.61
N ALA A 458 -26.14 14.94 4.06
CA ALA A 458 -25.84 14.74 2.65
C ALA A 458 -24.73 13.67 2.48
N GLU A 459 -24.75 12.64 3.32
CA GLU A 459 -23.75 11.57 3.39
C GLU A 459 -23.57 10.86 2.03
N ARG A 460 -22.35 10.93 1.45
CA ARG A 460 -22.06 10.33 0.13
C ARG A 460 -22.11 8.80 0.13
N PHE A 461 -21.84 8.17 1.27
CA PHE A 461 -21.75 6.72 1.43
C PHE A 461 -22.69 6.26 2.55
N ASP A 462 -23.46 5.18 2.31
CA ASP A 462 -24.09 4.45 3.41
C ASP A 462 -23.05 3.53 4.04
N VAL A 463 -22.52 3.96 5.19
CA VAL A 463 -21.50 3.22 5.94
C VAL A 463 -21.91 1.81 6.34
N THR A 464 -23.20 1.46 6.39
CA THR A 464 -23.64 0.08 6.67
C THR A 464 -23.35 -0.83 5.48
N GLN A 465 -23.51 -0.30 4.26
CA GLN A 465 -23.30 -1.02 3.00
C GLN A 465 -21.84 -0.97 2.56
N GLY A 466 -21.17 0.18 2.70
CA GLY A 466 -19.76 0.34 2.41
C GLY A 466 -19.29 1.79 2.48
N ILE A 467 -18.11 2.01 3.05
CA ILE A 467 -17.34 3.24 2.90
C ILE A 467 -15.86 2.91 2.61
N PRO A 468 -15.22 3.55 1.61
CA PRO A 468 -13.80 3.35 1.33
C PRO A 468 -12.89 3.85 2.46
N THR A 469 -11.67 3.31 2.51
CA THR A 469 -10.56 3.99 3.18
C THR A 469 -10.26 5.35 2.54
N SER A 470 -9.61 6.23 3.29
CA SER A 470 -9.32 7.62 2.91
C SER A 470 -10.56 8.49 2.68
N GLU A 471 -11.76 8.02 3.04
CA GLU A 471 -12.93 8.86 3.31
C GLU A 471 -13.04 9.18 4.80
N ASP A 472 -13.79 10.24 5.12
CA ASP A 472 -13.99 10.72 6.48
C ASP A 472 -15.31 10.25 7.08
N LEU A 473 -15.31 10.03 8.40
CA LEU A 473 -16.51 9.80 9.21
C LEU A 473 -16.83 11.02 10.08
N TYR A 474 -18.08 11.11 10.53
CA TYR A 474 -18.50 11.90 11.67
C TYR A 474 -19.13 11.02 12.76
N ALA A 475 -18.86 11.35 14.01
CA ALA A 475 -19.50 10.79 15.19
C ALA A 475 -20.41 11.86 15.83
N ASN A 476 -21.64 11.49 16.18
CA ASN A 476 -22.59 12.42 16.80
C ASN A 476 -23.43 11.70 17.85
N VAL A 477 -23.48 12.25 19.06
CA VAL A 477 -24.27 11.73 20.19
C VAL A 477 -25.28 12.79 20.64
N LEU A 478 -26.47 12.34 21.05
CA LEU A 478 -27.54 13.17 21.60
C LEU A 478 -28.04 12.55 22.90
N ALA A 479 -28.09 13.36 23.96
CA ALA A 479 -28.55 12.99 25.30
C ALA A 479 -29.16 14.20 26.02
N LYS A 480 -29.64 14.01 27.26
CA LYS A 480 -30.13 15.09 28.12
C LYS A 480 -29.01 16.04 28.56
N SER A 481 -29.33 17.33 28.70
CA SER A 481 -28.38 18.38 29.08
C SER A 481 -27.82 18.27 30.50
N TYR A 482 -28.53 17.55 31.38
CA TYR A 482 -28.09 17.18 32.72
C TYR A 482 -28.92 15.98 33.21
N LEU A 483 -28.44 15.31 34.26
CA LEU A 483 -29.21 14.34 35.04
C LEU A 483 -29.38 14.87 36.47
N PHE A 484 -30.38 14.38 37.20
CA PHE A 484 -30.53 14.71 38.61
C PHE A 484 -31.30 13.66 39.39
N GLN A 485 -31.10 13.62 40.70
CA GLN A 485 -32.05 13.08 41.66
C GLN A 485 -31.97 13.87 42.97
N HIS A 486 -33.10 14.05 43.65
CA HIS A 486 -33.15 14.76 44.92
C HIS A 486 -34.22 14.21 45.85
N ARG A 487 -34.02 14.40 47.16
CA ARG A 487 -34.97 14.09 48.22
C ARG A 487 -34.94 15.18 49.29
N TRP A 488 -36.02 15.95 49.38
CA TRP A 488 -36.27 16.92 50.45
C TRP A 488 -37.13 16.27 51.52
N VAL A 489 -36.81 16.46 52.80
CA VAL A 489 -37.61 15.93 53.92
C VAL A 489 -38.10 17.09 54.77
N ASN A 490 -39.40 17.11 55.08
CA ASN A 490 -39.97 18.05 56.04
C ASN A 490 -39.65 17.60 57.47
N MET A 491 -39.10 18.49 58.27
CA MET A 491 -38.66 18.27 59.63
C MET A 491 -39.57 19.04 60.58
N THR A 492 -40.24 18.34 61.50
CA THR A 492 -41.23 18.95 62.41
C THR A 492 -40.97 18.62 63.88
N GLY A 493 -41.21 19.59 64.76
CA GLY A 493 -41.06 19.41 66.20
C GLY A 493 -41.56 20.62 66.97
N THR A 494 -41.12 20.76 68.21
CA THR A 494 -41.55 21.85 69.10
C THR A 494 -40.39 22.47 69.87
N VAL A 495 -40.43 23.78 70.04
CA VAL A 495 -39.64 24.49 71.05
C VAL A 495 -40.49 24.67 72.31
N THR A 496 -39.95 24.28 73.45
CA THR A 496 -40.53 24.49 74.78
C THR A 496 -39.76 25.57 75.53
N TYR A 497 -40.49 26.57 76.01
CA TYR A 497 -39.97 27.72 76.75
C TYR A 497 -40.37 27.60 78.22
N THR A 498 -39.40 27.69 79.13
CA THR A 498 -39.67 27.77 80.58
C THR A 498 -39.75 29.24 80.97
N VAL A 499 -40.97 29.80 80.96
CA VAL A 499 -41.21 31.21 81.28
C VAL A 499 -41.50 31.35 82.77
N ASN A 500 -40.54 31.89 83.52
CA ASN A 500 -40.75 32.22 84.93
C ASN A 500 -41.70 33.42 85.04
N VAL A 501 -42.92 33.18 85.51
CA VAL A 501 -43.94 34.21 85.76
C VAL A 501 -44.00 34.51 87.24
N LYS A 502 -43.84 35.78 87.60
CA LYS A 502 -43.85 36.26 88.99
C LYS A 502 -45.08 37.11 89.26
N ARG A 503 -45.64 36.99 90.47
CA ARG A 503 -46.62 37.91 91.04
C ARG A 503 -46.42 38.02 92.53
N ASN A 504 -46.53 39.22 93.08
CA ASN A 504 -46.49 39.43 94.53
C ASN A 504 -47.92 39.61 95.08
N TYR A 505 -48.34 38.76 96.01
CA TYR A 505 -49.65 38.89 96.66
C TYR A 505 -49.49 39.61 98.00
N HIS A 506 -49.96 40.86 98.06
CA HIS A 506 -50.00 41.65 99.29
C HIS A 506 -51.26 41.27 100.08
N LYS A 507 -51.11 40.35 101.04
CA LYS A 507 -52.20 39.91 101.93
C LYS A 507 -52.38 40.90 103.07
N THR A 508 -53.63 41.17 103.44
CA THR A 508 -53.99 41.96 104.63
C THR A 508 -55.16 41.32 105.36
N TRP A 509 -55.08 41.16 106.69
CA TRP A 509 -56.17 40.69 107.55
C TRP A 509 -56.08 41.34 108.95
N THR A 510 -57.08 41.14 109.81
CA THR A 510 -57.11 41.75 111.15
C THR A 510 -57.58 40.74 112.18
N ILE A 511 -56.68 40.35 113.10
CA ILE A 511 -56.99 39.42 114.17
C ILE A 511 -57.88 40.14 115.19
N PRO A 512 -59.09 39.63 115.51
CA PRO A 512 -59.97 40.26 116.49
C PRO A 512 -59.34 40.30 117.90
N GLY A 513 -59.44 41.45 118.55
CA GLY A 513 -58.97 41.64 119.92
C GLY A 513 -59.87 40.96 120.95
N ARG A 514 -59.31 40.63 122.14
CA ARG A 514 -60.07 40.10 123.28
C ARG A 514 -60.57 41.26 124.14
N GLU A 515 -61.87 41.28 124.44
CA GLU A 515 -62.44 42.25 125.38
C GLU A 515 -61.96 42.03 126.83
N SER A 516 -61.90 43.11 127.61
CA SER A 516 -61.51 43.11 129.03
C SER A 516 -62.43 42.21 129.86
N SER A 517 -61.85 41.41 130.75
CA SER A 517 -62.59 40.53 131.68
C SER A 517 -62.50 40.95 133.15
N GLY A 518 -62.19 42.22 133.44
CA GLY A 518 -62.17 42.78 134.80
C GLY A 518 -61.20 43.95 134.97
N GLU A 519 -61.31 44.68 136.07
CA GLU A 519 -60.61 45.97 136.33
C GLU A 519 -59.07 45.93 136.37
N GLN A 520 -58.44 44.76 136.15
CA GLN A 520 -56.98 44.60 136.04
C GLN A 520 -56.50 43.86 134.77
N ASP A 521 -57.40 43.51 133.84
CA ASP A 521 -57.06 42.95 132.53
C ASP A 521 -57.66 43.85 131.44
N GLN A 522 -56.83 44.65 130.75
CA GLN A 522 -57.28 45.63 129.77
C GLN A 522 -57.79 45.02 128.45
N GLY A 523 -57.71 43.69 128.28
CA GLY A 523 -57.95 43.03 126.99
C GLY A 523 -56.83 43.29 125.99
N SER A 524 -57.07 42.99 124.73
CA SER A 524 -56.14 43.25 123.62
C SER A 524 -56.83 43.97 122.46
N PRO A 525 -56.19 44.99 121.84
CA PRO A 525 -56.73 45.63 120.65
C PRO A 525 -56.66 44.69 119.43
N PRO A 526 -57.48 44.90 118.38
CA PRO A 526 -57.37 44.14 117.14
C PRO A 526 -56.01 44.34 116.47
N GLU A 527 -55.37 43.25 116.05
CA GLU A 527 -54.03 43.30 115.46
C GLU A 527 -54.10 43.22 113.92
N PHE A 528 -53.72 44.29 113.24
CA PHE A 528 -53.59 44.30 111.78
C PHE A 528 -52.34 43.52 111.36
N LYS A 529 -52.49 42.62 110.38
CA LYS A 529 -51.41 41.84 109.80
C LYS A 529 -51.36 42.06 108.29
N GLU A 530 -50.14 42.23 107.77
CA GLU A 530 -49.87 42.18 106.34
C GLU A 530 -48.75 41.19 106.03
N LEU A 531 -48.80 40.59 104.84
CA LEU A 531 -47.79 39.65 104.35
C LEU A 531 -47.67 39.75 102.83
N ASN A 532 -46.48 40.04 102.33
CA ASN A 532 -46.16 39.90 100.91
C ASN A 532 -45.76 38.45 100.61
N VAL A 533 -46.56 37.76 99.80
CA VAL A 533 -46.27 36.40 99.33
C VAL A 533 -45.85 36.47 97.86
N PRO A 534 -44.54 36.48 97.54
CA PRO A 534 -44.07 36.36 96.17
C PRO A 534 -44.31 34.93 95.66
N VAL A 535 -45.10 34.81 94.60
CA VAL A 535 -45.29 33.56 93.86
C VAL A 535 -44.53 33.69 92.54
N ALA A 536 -43.52 32.84 92.36
CA ALA A 536 -42.87 32.62 91.08
C ALA A 536 -43.24 31.21 90.60
N GLN A 537 -43.74 31.09 89.38
CA GLN A 537 -44.16 29.81 88.81
C GLN A 537 -43.64 29.72 87.37
N ASP A 538 -43.00 28.60 87.05
CA ASP A 538 -42.50 28.32 85.71
C ASP A 538 -43.64 27.80 84.83
N MET A 539 -44.02 28.59 83.84
CA MET A 539 -45.05 28.25 82.87
C MET A 539 -44.40 27.70 81.60
N GLN A 540 -44.81 26.52 81.16
CA GLN A 540 -44.31 25.96 79.91
C GLN A 540 -45.15 26.47 78.74
N VAL A 541 -44.48 27.10 77.78
CA VAL A 541 -45.09 27.53 76.52
C VAL A 541 -44.47 26.73 75.38
N THR A 542 -45.30 26.12 74.55
CA THR A 542 -44.85 25.31 73.40
C THR A 542 -45.14 26.04 72.10
N ARG A 543 -44.18 25.99 71.16
CA ARG A 543 -44.31 26.50 69.80
C ARG A 543 -43.85 25.45 68.82
N GLY A 544 -44.73 25.05 67.90
CA GLY A 544 -44.37 24.13 66.82
C GLY A 544 -43.40 24.77 65.82
N TYR A 545 -42.62 23.95 65.14
CA TYR A 545 -41.82 24.35 63.99
C TYR A 545 -41.96 23.35 62.84
N SER A 546 -41.81 23.83 61.60
CA SER A 546 -41.65 23.00 60.40
C SER A 546 -40.67 23.67 59.43
N TYR A 547 -39.69 22.91 58.97
CA TYR A 547 -38.75 23.31 57.92
C TYR A 547 -38.48 22.15 56.96
N TRP A 548 -37.77 22.40 55.86
CA TRP A 548 -37.32 21.38 54.92
C TRP A 548 -35.79 21.30 54.92
N GLN A 549 -35.30 20.06 54.89
CA GLN A 549 -33.89 19.72 54.92
C GLN A 549 -33.55 18.86 53.68
N ILE A 550 -32.31 18.97 53.19
CA ILE A 550 -31.78 18.18 52.11
C ILE A 550 -31.36 16.82 52.67
N ASP A 551 -32.05 15.77 52.24
CA ASP A 551 -31.68 14.39 52.60
C ASP A 551 -30.79 13.75 51.52
N ASN A 552 -30.96 14.19 50.26
CA ASN A 552 -30.06 13.94 49.14
C ASN A 552 -30.29 15.01 48.05
N VAL A 553 -29.22 15.48 47.40
CA VAL A 553 -29.30 16.14 46.09
C VAL A 553 -28.09 15.83 45.25
N GLU A 554 -28.36 15.35 44.04
CA GLU A 554 -27.39 15.06 43.01
C GLU A 554 -27.82 15.75 41.71
N VAL A 555 -26.90 16.48 41.10
CA VAL A 555 -27.06 17.07 39.77
C VAL A 555 -25.80 16.74 38.99
N TYR A 556 -25.95 16.20 37.78
CA TYR A 556 -24.84 15.79 36.95
C TYR A 556 -24.79 16.61 35.66
N LYS A 557 -23.65 17.27 35.42
CA LYS A 557 -23.31 17.87 34.13
C LYS A 557 -22.91 16.80 33.12
N LEU A 558 -23.04 17.10 31.84
CA LEU A 558 -22.44 16.28 30.79
C LEU A 558 -20.92 16.51 30.77
N ASN A 559 -20.12 15.44 30.88
CA ASN A 559 -18.66 15.51 30.79
C ASN A 559 -18.18 15.29 29.34
N GLU A 560 -18.50 14.13 28.75
CA GLU A 560 -18.06 13.71 27.41
C GLU A 560 -18.82 12.47 26.92
N ALA A 561 -18.59 12.06 25.66
CA ALA A 561 -18.97 10.74 25.17
C ALA A 561 -17.83 10.10 24.35
N SER A 562 -17.64 8.79 24.46
CA SER A 562 -16.71 8.00 23.64
C SER A 562 -17.46 7.27 22.53
N VAL A 563 -16.83 7.11 21.37
CA VAL A 563 -17.34 6.32 20.23
C VAL A 563 -16.22 5.46 19.66
N SER A 564 -16.43 4.15 19.58
CA SER A 564 -15.43 3.15 19.22
C SER A 564 -15.87 2.30 18.03
N ASN A 565 -15.00 2.12 17.03
CA ASN A 565 -15.25 1.29 15.84
C ASN A 565 -13.92 0.90 15.17
N TYR A 566 -13.88 -0.23 14.47
CA TYR A 566 -12.76 -0.63 13.61
C TYR A 566 -12.27 0.49 12.67
N ALA A 567 -13.18 1.22 12.04
CA ALA A 567 -12.84 2.31 11.11
C ALA A 567 -12.07 3.46 11.79
N LEU A 568 -12.26 3.63 13.11
CA LEU A 568 -11.57 4.63 13.93
C LEU A 568 -10.18 4.19 14.41
N SER A 569 -9.63 3.07 13.92
CA SER A 569 -8.27 2.59 14.31
C SER A 569 -7.18 3.65 14.11
N GLY A 570 -7.32 4.54 13.11
CA GLY A 570 -6.39 5.65 12.86
C GLY A 570 -6.34 6.69 14.00
N HIS A 571 -7.36 6.71 14.86
CA HIS A 571 -7.43 7.52 16.07
C HIS A 571 -7.21 6.70 17.36
N GLY A 572 -6.77 5.44 17.25
CA GLY A 572 -6.62 4.51 18.37
C GLY A 572 -7.81 3.56 18.58
N GLY A 573 -8.77 3.53 17.66
CA GLY A 573 -9.96 2.66 17.71
C GLY A 573 -11.16 3.27 18.42
N SER A 574 -10.97 4.42 19.07
CA SER A 574 -12.01 5.20 19.75
C SER A 574 -11.76 6.70 19.58
N VAL A 575 -12.82 7.51 19.66
CA VAL A 575 -12.75 8.97 19.68
C VAL A 575 -13.61 9.51 20.82
N THR A 576 -13.06 10.45 21.58
CA THR A 576 -13.83 11.26 22.54
C THR A 576 -14.48 12.45 21.84
N LEU A 577 -15.72 12.71 22.23
CA LEU A 577 -16.56 13.87 21.93
C LEU A 577 -16.66 14.71 23.22
N THR A 578 -16.07 15.90 23.22
CA THR A 578 -16.19 16.86 24.32
C THR A 578 -17.32 17.87 24.03
N PRO A 579 -18.12 18.29 25.04
CA PRO A 579 -19.24 19.22 24.84
C PRO A 579 -18.80 20.58 24.28
N TYR A 580 -19.19 20.89 23.04
CA TYR A 580 -18.98 22.20 22.44
C TYR A 580 -20.20 23.11 22.62
N ASN A 581 -19.98 24.38 22.95
CA ASN A 581 -21.02 25.38 23.26
C ASN A 581 -22.09 24.88 24.25
N TYR A 582 -21.68 24.08 25.23
CA TYR A 582 -22.52 23.57 26.32
C TYR A 582 -22.33 24.41 27.58
N GLU A 583 -23.42 24.99 28.08
CA GLU A 583 -23.46 25.60 29.39
C GLU A 583 -23.82 24.53 30.44
N PRO A 584 -22.90 24.17 31.36
CA PRO A 584 -23.20 23.18 32.40
C PRO A 584 -24.19 23.73 33.43
N PRO A 585 -25.03 22.88 34.03
CA PRO A 585 -25.90 23.28 35.13
C PRO A 585 -25.09 23.84 36.32
N THR A 586 -25.69 24.78 37.05
CA THR A 586 -25.17 25.28 38.33
C THR A 586 -26.06 24.81 39.46
N LEU A 587 -25.44 24.22 40.49
CA LEU A 587 -26.06 23.88 41.76
C LEU A 587 -25.35 24.71 42.84
N ILE A 588 -26.13 25.33 43.73
CA ILE A 588 -25.64 25.95 44.95
C ILE A 588 -26.47 25.39 46.11
N THR A 589 -25.83 24.87 47.15
CA THR A 589 -26.51 24.40 48.36
C THR A 589 -25.96 25.01 49.63
N ALA A 590 -26.77 24.99 50.68
CA ALA A 590 -26.30 25.12 52.05
C ALA A 590 -27.19 24.25 52.92
N THR A 591 -26.58 23.41 53.75
CA THR A 591 -27.27 22.48 54.63
C THR A 591 -26.61 22.43 56.00
N ASP A 592 -27.40 22.17 57.03
CA ASP A 592 -26.93 21.85 58.37
C ASP A 592 -27.67 20.59 58.86
N ALA A 593 -27.02 19.79 59.71
CA ALA A 593 -27.66 18.65 60.36
C ALA A 593 -28.46 19.09 61.61
N GLU A 594 -28.04 20.18 62.26
CA GLU A 594 -28.50 20.58 63.58
C GLU A 594 -29.79 21.38 63.55
N VAL A 595 -30.77 20.92 64.33
CA VAL A 595 -32.07 21.62 64.50
C VAL A 595 -31.90 23.06 65.02
N THR A 596 -30.82 23.34 65.75
CA THR A 596 -30.49 24.66 66.29
C THR A 596 -30.02 25.66 65.23
N ALA A 597 -29.50 25.18 64.09
CA ALA A 597 -29.19 26.03 62.94
C ALA A 597 -30.47 26.53 62.26
N HIS A 598 -31.43 25.62 62.06
CA HIS A 598 -32.72 25.87 61.40
C HIS A 598 -33.75 26.62 62.24
N VAL A 599 -33.82 26.32 63.55
CA VAL A 599 -34.89 26.78 64.43
C VAL A 599 -34.31 27.73 65.47
N LYS A 600 -34.53 29.03 65.25
CA LYS A 600 -34.14 30.10 66.19
C LYS A 600 -35.34 30.45 67.05
N ALA A 601 -35.23 30.06 68.31
CA ALA A 601 -36.22 30.34 69.33
C ALA A 601 -36.48 31.85 69.49
N ALA A 602 -37.73 32.22 69.77
CA ALA A 602 -38.11 33.58 70.10
C ALA A 602 -37.39 34.08 71.36
N ALA A 603 -37.00 35.35 71.38
CA ALA A 603 -36.39 35.96 72.55
C ALA A 603 -37.42 36.09 73.69
N CYS A 604 -37.38 35.15 74.65
CA CYS A 604 -38.20 35.17 75.85
C CYS A 604 -37.47 35.83 77.04
N LYS A 605 -38.25 36.31 78.01
CA LYS A 605 -37.80 36.86 79.29
C LYS A 605 -38.79 36.44 80.38
N GLY A 606 -38.36 36.43 81.64
CA GLY A 606 -39.28 36.27 82.78
C GLY A 606 -40.28 37.42 82.84
N ILE A 607 -41.51 37.11 83.27
CA ILE A 607 -42.65 38.05 83.32
C ILE A 607 -42.90 38.43 84.78
N ASP A 608 -43.18 39.70 85.04
CA ASP A 608 -43.64 40.18 86.35
C ASP A 608 -45.03 40.81 86.21
N LEU A 609 -46.03 40.19 86.82
CA LEU A 609 -47.44 40.61 86.83
C LEU A 609 -47.76 41.57 88.01
N GLY A 610 -46.72 42.11 88.65
CA GLY A 610 -46.79 43.14 89.67
C GLY A 610 -47.34 42.65 91.01
N THR A 611 -47.74 43.63 91.84
CA THR A 611 -48.35 43.36 93.14
C THR A 611 -49.88 43.38 93.04
N ARG A 612 -50.54 42.37 93.62
CA ARG A 612 -52.00 42.31 93.77
C ARG A 612 -52.37 42.20 95.25
N SER A 613 -53.20 43.12 95.76
CA SER A 613 -53.69 43.03 97.13
C SER A 613 -54.81 41.99 97.27
N VAL A 614 -54.78 41.23 98.38
CA VAL A 614 -55.75 40.19 98.74
C VAL A 614 -56.20 40.43 100.18
N ARG A 615 -57.51 40.61 100.41
CA ARG A 615 -58.06 40.94 101.73
C ARG A 615 -58.68 39.71 102.38
N GLY A 616 -58.18 39.33 103.56
CA GLY A 616 -58.85 38.44 104.51
C GLY A 616 -59.61 39.24 105.56
N GLY A 617 -60.54 38.58 106.25
CA GLY A 617 -61.27 39.16 107.37
C GLY A 617 -60.50 38.98 108.68
N ALA A 618 -60.96 38.04 109.51
CA ALA A 618 -60.32 37.67 110.77
C ALA A 618 -59.06 36.78 110.61
N GLU A 619 -58.87 36.17 109.44
CA GLU A 619 -57.84 35.16 109.16
C GLU A 619 -57.05 35.51 107.88
N GLU A 620 -55.85 34.93 107.73
CA GLU A 620 -55.01 35.12 106.53
C GLU A 620 -55.75 34.59 105.29
N PRO A 621 -55.90 35.38 104.21
CA PRO A 621 -56.55 34.90 103.00
C PRO A 621 -55.65 33.87 102.28
N PRO A 622 -56.23 32.81 101.69
CA PRO A 622 -55.46 31.88 100.86
C PRO A 622 -54.82 32.60 99.67
N THR A 623 -53.61 32.20 99.29
CA THR A 623 -52.92 32.78 98.13
C THR A 623 -53.66 32.39 96.85
N PRO A 624 -54.07 33.34 95.98
CA PRO A 624 -54.76 33.00 94.73
C PRO A 624 -53.93 32.11 93.82
N SER A 625 -54.51 30.98 93.39
CA SER A 625 -53.95 30.12 92.34
C SER A 625 -54.44 30.60 90.99
N GLU A 626 -53.59 31.33 90.27
CA GLU A 626 -53.93 31.97 88.98
C GLU A 626 -53.24 31.30 87.78
N THR A 627 -52.97 29.99 87.86
CA THR A 627 -52.26 29.20 86.84
C THR A 627 -52.75 29.46 85.41
N SER A 628 -54.06 29.56 85.19
CA SER A 628 -54.63 29.84 83.86
C SER A 628 -54.29 31.24 83.34
N LEU A 629 -54.22 32.25 84.21
CA LEU A 629 -53.80 33.62 83.85
C LEU A 629 -52.29 33.65 83.58
N PHE A 630 -51.50 33.01 84.44
CA PHE A 630 -50.04 32.94 84.28
C PHE A 630 -49.67 32.22 82.98
N GLN A 631 -50.42 31.16 82.60
CA GLN A 631 -50.29 30.48 81.32
C GLN A 631 -50.63 31.40 80.15
N SER A 632 -51.77 32.11 80.19
CA SER A 632 -52.15 33.00 79.09
C SER A 632 -51.19 34.18 78.87
N GLU A 633 -50.60 34.73 79.95
CA GLU A 633 -49.63 35.83 79.85
C GLU A 633 -48.26 35.33 79.34
N ALA A 634 -47.84 34.13 79.75
CA ALA A 634 -46.67 33.47 79.18
C ALA A 634 -46.87 33.16 77.67
N GLU A 635 -48.06 32.64 77.31
CA GLU A 635 -48.43 32.36 75.92
C GLU A 635 -48.59 33.62 75.07
N ALA A 636 -49.00 34.76 75.64
CA ALA A 636 -49.06 36.03 74.92
C ALA A 636 -47.67 36.65 74.70
N THR A 637 -46.71 36.40 75.60
CA THR A 637 -45.37 37.00 75.57
C THR A 637 -44.38 36.24 74.66
N VAL A 638 -44.52 34.93 74.54
CA VAL A 638 -43.64 34.10 73.69
C VAL A 638 -44.10 34.15 72.23
N GLY A 639 -43.30 34.76 71.36
CA GLY A 639 -43.53 34.79 69.92
C GLY A 639 -43.51 33.41 69.26
N GLU A 640 -43.75 33.36 67.95
CA GLU A 640 -43.50 32.16 67.14
C GLU A 640 -41.98 31.92 66.97
N ASN A 641 -41.61 30.68 66.66
CA ASN A 641 -40.22 30.34 66.35
C ASN A 641 -39.83 30.89 64.97
N THR A 642 -38.63 31.45 64.84
CA THR A 642 -38.07 31.76 63.52
C THR A 642 -37.45 30.49 62.93
N VAL A 643 -37.87 30.11 61.74
CA VAL A 643 -37.47 28.88 61.04
C VAL A 643 -36.93 29.21 59.65
N HIS A 644 -36.00 28.40 59.15
CA HIS A 644 -35.66 28.37 57.74
C HIS A 644 -35.37 26.95 57.25
N ASN A 645 -35.57 26.75 55.95
CA ASN A 645 -35.12 25.54 55.26
C ASN A 645 -33.58 25.52 55.14
N ASP A 646 -33.08 24.42 54.60
CA ASP A 646 -31.86 24.42 53.81
C ASP A 646 -31.99 25.31 52.55
N LYS A 647 -30.87 25.58 51.90
CA LYS A 647 -30.81 26.36 50.66
C LYS A 647 -30.54 25.45 49.47
N VAL A 648 -31.32 25.58 48.40
CA VAL A 648 -31.02 24.98 47.09
C VAL A 648 -31.33 26.01 46.00
N ILE A 649 -30.33 26.35 45.20
CA ILE A 649 -30.50 27.15 43.97
C ILE A 649 -29.97 26.32 42.80
N PHE A 650 -30.77 26.18 41.74
CA PHE A 650 -30.43 25.44 40.53
C PHE A 650 -30.62 26.33 39.29
N ASN A 651 -29.58 26.52 38.50
CA ASN A 651 -29.56 27.42 37.33
C ASN A 651 -30.18 28.80 37.65
N ASN A 652 -29.72 29.42 38.75
CA ASN A 652 -30.22 30.67 39.35
C ASN A 652 -31.68 30.68 39.85
N ASN A 653 -32.43 29.57 39.75
CA ASN A 653 -33.78 29.45 40.31
C ASN A 653 -33.71 28.92 41.74
N VAL A 654 -34.43 29.56 42.68
CA VAL A 654 -34.53 29.07 44.06
C VAL A 654 -35.47 27.87 44.11
N ILE A 655 -34.91 26.68 44.40
CA ILE A 655 -35.66 25.42 44.57
C ILE A 655 -36.06 25.23 46.04
N MET A 656 -35.19 25.64 46.95
CA MET A 656 -35.44 25.66 48.39
C MET A 656 -34.95 26.99 48.98
N ASP A 657 -35.88 27.76 49.55
CA ASP A 657 -35.62 29.09 50.10
C ASP A 657 -35.30 29.00 51.61
N ALA A 658 -34.09 29.45 51.97
CA ALA A 658 -33.59 29.52 53.34
C ALA A 658 -33.86 30.87 54.03
N SER A 659 -34.74 31.71 53.47
CA SER A 659 -35.17 32.96 54.10
C SER A 659 -35.88 32.68 55.44
N PRO A 660 -35.51 33.38 56.53
CA PRO A 660 -36.11 33.16 57.84
C PRO A 660 -37.56 33.65 57.89
N VAL A 661 -38.48 32.74 58.26
CA VAL A 661 -39.92 33.03 58.44
C VAL A 661 -40.40 32.53 59.81
N GLN A 662 -41.63 32.86 60.17
CA GLN A 662 -42.22 32.38 61.43
C GLN A 662 -42.89 31.01 61.25
N LYS A 663 -42.67 30.10 62.21
CA LYS A 663 -43.36 28.81 62.42
C LYS A 663 -43.16 27.73 61.35
N THR A 664 -43.43 28.02 60.08
CA THR A 664 -43.44 27.05 58.98
C THR A 664 -42.72 27.63 57.76
N ALA A 665 -41.61 27.02 57.36
CA ALA A 665 -40.84 27.46 56.20
C ALA A 665 -41.51 27.12 54.86
N PRO A 666 -41.17 27.84 53.76
CA PRO A 666 -41.76 27.61 52.44
C PRO A 666 -41.56 26.17 51.94
N ARG A 667 -42.54 25.63 51.22
CA ARG A 667 -42.44 24.30 50.59
C ARG A 667 -41.48 24.36 49.39
N PRO A 668 -40.46 23.48 49.30
CA PRO A 668 -39.55 23.42 48.14
C PRO A 668 -40.27 23.03 46.86
N SER A 669 -39.70 23.44 45.72
CA SER A 669 -40.07 22.92 44.40
C SER A 669 -39.26 21.66 44.05
N VAL A 670 -39.48 21.13 42.84
CA VAL A 670 -38.61 20.11 42.24
C VAL A 670 -37.58 20.76 41.31
N ILE A 671 -36.46 20.08 41.05
CA ILE A 671 -35.53 20.49 39.98
C ILE A 671 -36.25 20.33 38.62
N PRO A 672 -36.13 21.30 37.69
CA PRO A 672 -36.73 21.22 36.36
C PRO A 672 -36.31 19.98 35.55
N GLN A 673 -37.12 19.60 34.57
CA GLN A 673 -36.80 18.50 33.66
C GLN A 673 -35.74 18.93 32.62
N PRO A 674 -34.69 18.12 32.37
CA PRO A 674 -33.68 18.42 31.37
C PRO A 674 -34.20 18.27 29.94
N GLY A 675 -33.80 19.19 29.06
CA GLY A 675 -33.96 19.05 27.61
C GLY A 675 -32.87 18.18 26.99
N MET A 676 -33.00 17.86 25.70
CA MET A 676 -31.90 17.26 24.93
C MET A 676 -30.88 18.33 24.53
N ILE A 677 -29.60 17.95 24.45
CA ILE A 677 -28.53 18.81 23.93
C ILE A 677 -28.73 19.12 22.43
N GLY A 678 -28.14 20.23 21.98
CA GLY A 678 -28.07 20.58 20.55
C GLY A 678 -27.23 19.57 19.75
N GLN A 679 -27.51 19.45 18.45
CA GLN A 679 -26.85 18.46 17.58
C GLN A 679 -25.34 18.63 17.46
N ASP A 680 -24.81 19.82 17.75
CA ASP A 680 -23.39 20.15 17.64
C ASP A 680 -22.64 20.06 18.98
N VAL A 681 -23.32 19.72 20.08
CA VAL A 681 -22.71 19.66 21.41
C VAL A 681 -21.77 18.46 21.53
N LEU A 682 -22.23 17.25 21.20
CA LEU A 682 -21.39 16.06 21.10
C LEU A 682 -21.29 15.66 19.62
N TYR A 683 -20.49 16.41 18.87
CA TYR A 683 -20.28 16.21 17.44
C TYR A 683 -18.81 16.34 17.07
N ARG A 684 -18.30 15.42 16.25
CA ARG A 684 -16.96 15.46 15.69
C ARG A 684 -16.97 14.87 14.29
N LYS A 685 -16.26 15.52 13.38
CA LYS A 685 -16.15 15.20 11.96
C LYS A 685 -14.67 15.04 11.56
N GLU A 686 -14.38 14.88 10.27
CA GLU A 686 -13.00 14.71 9.75
C GLU A 686 -12.27 13.51 10.40
N LEU A 687 -13.01 12.41 10.63
CA LEU A 687 -12.49 11.17 11.21
C LEU A 687 -12.07 10.20 10.10
N THR A 688 -10.90 10.45 9.50
CA THR A 688 -10.43 9.72 8.31
C THR A 688 -10.20 8.24 8.55
N ILE A 689 -10.82 7.38 7.73
CA ILE A 689 -10.62 5.93 7.77
C ILE A 689 -9.22 5.59 7.23
N HIS A 690 -8.32 5.13 8.10
CA HIS A 690 -6.91 4.92 7.76
C HIS A 690 -6.71 3.87 6.65
N ASN A 691 -5.86 4.16 5.66
CA ASN A 691 -5.74 3.34 4.45
C ASN A 691 -5.03 2.00 4.58
N THR A 692 -4.64 1.61 5.81
CA THR A 692 -4.18 0.25 6.12
C THR A 692 -5.33 -0.67 6.60
N LEU A 693 -6.57 -0.16 6.68
CA LEU A 693 -7.72 -0.94 7.14
C LEU A 693 -8.33 -1.74 5.99
N THR A 694 -8.04 -3.03 5.99
CA THR A 694 -8.58 -4.03 5.06
C THR A 694 -10.10 -4.01 5.00
N ASN A 695 -10.68 -4.23 3.82
CA ASN A 695 -12.13 -4.41 3.63
C ASN A 695 -12.72 -5.38 4.68
N LYS A 696 -13.81 -4.97 5.34
CA LYS A 696 -14.41 -5.72 6.44
C LYS A 696 -15.86 -5.29 6.69
N ALA A 697 -16.80 -6.24 6.60
CA ALA A 697 -18.23 -6.02 6.83
C ALA A 697 -18.57 -5.69 8.28
N ASP A 698 -19.68 -4.96 8.48
CA ASP A 698 -20.47 -4.91 9.72
C ASP A 698 -19.68 -4.73 11.02
N GLN A 699 -18.68 -3.84 11.01
CA GLN A 699 -17.92 -3.59 12.23
C GLN A 699 -18.76 -2.78 13.21
N PRO A 700 -19.03 -3.31 14.42
CA PRO A 700 -19.96 -2.69 15.35
C PRO A 700 -19.38 -1.37 15.87
N THR A 701 -20.22 -0.34 15.91
CA THR A 701 -19.93 0.86 16.69
C THR A 701 -20.44 0.66 18.11
N THR A 702 -19.59 0.93 19.09
CA THR A 702 -20.00 1.07 20.50
C THR A 702 -19.70 2.49 20.96
N GLY A 703 -20.29 2.90 22.09
CA GLY A 703 -20.01 4.19 22.67
C GLY A 703 -20.58 4.28 24.08
N GLU A 704 -20.07 5.24 24.85
CA GLU A 704 -20.45 5.49 26.23
C GLU A 704 -20.56 7.00 26.47
N ILE A 705 -21.37 7.41 27.43
CA ILE A 705 -21.56 8.81 27.81
C ILE A 705 -21.33 9.01 29.30
N MET A 706 -20.54 10.02 29.64
CA MET A 706 -20.10 10.35 30.99
C MET A 706 -20.81 11.60 31.52
N TYR A 707 -21.36 11.49 32.72
CA TYR A 707 -22.03 12.56 33.44
C TYR A 707 -21.36 12.79 34.80
N GLY A 708 -20.69 13.93 34.94
CA GLY A 708 -19.95 14.29 36.14
C GLY A 708 -20.83 14.93 37.20
N LEU A 709 -20.69 14.49 38.45
CA LEU A 709 -21.42 15.06 39.59
C LEU A 709 -20.97 16.50 39.84
N LEU A 710 -21.92 17.42 40.05
CA LEU A 710 -21.59 18.79 40.41
C LEU A 710 -21.00 18.88 41.84
N PRO A 711 -20.15 19.88 42.11
CA PRO A 711 -19.88 20.31 43.49
C PRO A 711 -21.18 20.80 44.16
N GLU A 712 -21.14 20.95 45.49
CA GLU A 712 -22.31 21.31 46.31
C GLU A 712 -23.50 20.33 46.23
N ASN A 713 -23.24 19.08 45.84
CA ASN A 713 -24.15 17.95 46.10
C ASN A 713 -24.17 17.63 47.61
N VAL A 714 -25.26 17.01 48.08
CA VAL A 714 -25.43 16.60 49.50
C VAL A 714 -25.84 15.13 49.52
N ASN A 715 -25.11 14.31 50.28
CA ASN A 715 -25.25 12.85 50.31
C ASN A 715 -25.27 12.22 48.90
N GLY A 716 -24.44 12.75 47.99
CA GLY A 716 -24.44 12.38 46.58
C GLY A 716 -23.65 11.10 46.24
N GLY A 717 -23.80 10.65 45.00
CA GLY A 717 -23.19 9.43 44.47
C GLY A 717 -21.78 9.63 43.87
N GLN A 718 -21.48 8.82 42.86
CA GLN A 718 -20.27 8.91 42.02
C GLN A 718 -20.65 9.38 40.61
N GLU A 719 -19.68 9.77 39.78
CA GLU A 719 -19.94 10.06 38.35
C GLU A 719 -20.68 8.89 37.65
N GLN A 720 -21.51 9.22 36.67
CA GLN A 720 -22.41 8.26 36.02
C GLN A 720 -21.96 7.97 34.58
N GLN A 721 -21.92 6.69 34.23
CA GLN A 721 -21.50 6.18 32.92
C GLN A 721 -22.65 5.36 32.32
N PHE A 722 -23.02 5.64 31.06
CA PHE A 722 -24.08 4.92 30.37
C PHE A 722 -23.61 4.45 28.99
N PRO A 723 -23.93 3.21 28.57
CA PRO A 723 -23.69 2.77 27.19
C PRO A 723 -24.65 3.48 26.22
N ILE A 724 -24.23 3.63 24.97
CA ILE A 724 -25.03 4.21 23.89
C ILE A 724 -25.63 3.06 23.06
N PRO A 725 -26.93 2.72 23.23
CA PRO A 725 -27.54 1.60 22.54
C PRO A 725 -27.85 1.92 21.08
N GLY A 726 -27.85 0.89 20.22
CA GLY A 726 -28.40 0.98 18.87
C GLY A 726 -27.60 1.80 17.86
N MET A 727 -26.31 2.04 18.10
CA MET A 727 -25.42 2.66 17.10
C MET A 727 -25.26 1.74 15.88
N ASN A 728 -25.08 2.34 14.69
CA ASN A 728 -24.97 1.61 13.43
C ASN A 728 -23.62 0.86 13.27
N SER A 729 -23.59 -0.17 12.43
CA SER A 729 -22.34 -0.79 11.96
C SER A 729 -21.63 0.09 10.93
N VAL A 730 -20.34 -0.19 10.69
CA VAL A 730 -19.55 0.37 9.59
C VAL A 730 -18.89 -0.76 8.81
N THR A 731 -19.18 -0.84 7.53
CA THR A 731 -18.53 -1.73 6.55
C THR A 731 -17.42 -0.94 5.85
N VAL A 732 -16.16 -1.30 6.09
CA VAL A 732 -15.03 -0.72 5.35
C VAL A 732 -14.93 -1.45 4.02
N HIS A 733 -14.97 -0.71 2.91
CA HIS A 733 -14.88 -1.29 1.57
C HIS A 733 -14.23 -0.33 0.56
N THR A 734 -12.96 -0.55 0.29
CA THR A 734 -12.15 0.22 -0.65
C THR A 734 -12.26 -0.37 -2.06
N PRO A 735 -12.83 0.36 -3.04
CA PRO A 735 -13.12 -0.14 -4.37
C PRO A 735 -11.96 0.06 -5.35
N VAL A 736 -11.75 -0.92 -6.22
CA VAL A 736 -10.92 -0.87 -7.41
C VAL A 736 -11.64 -1.53 -8.58
N VAL A 737 -11.40 -1.00 -9.78
CA VAL A 737 -11.93 -1.49 -11.05
C VAL A 737 -10.79 -1.74 -12.04
N ASN A 738 -11.00 -2.58 -13.03
CA ASN A 738 -10.03 -2.91 -14.07
C ASN A 738 -10.74 -3.31 -15.36
N TYR A 739 -10.90 -2.33 -16.27
CA TYR A 739 -11.46 -2.54 -17.61
C TYR A 739 -10.36 -2.30 -18.63
N ALA A 740 -9.43 -3.25 -18.74
CA ALA A 740 -8.22 -3.09 -19.52
C ALA A 740 -8.50 -3.20 -21.03
N TRP A 741 -7.67 -2.53 -21.83
CA TRP A 741 -7.79 -2.55 -23.27
C TRP A 741 -6.41 -2.51 -23.94
N VAL A 742 -6.31 -3.08 -25.14
CA VAL A 742 -5.08 -3.15 -25.93
C VAL A 742 -5.39 -2.72 -27.37
N SER A 743 -4.53 -1.90 -27.97
CA SER A 743 -4.71 -1.40 -29.34
C SER A 743 -4.58 -2.50 -30.39
N ASP A 744 -5.51 -2.52 -31.34
CA ASP A 744 -5.56 -3.45 -32.47
C ASP A 744 -5.02 -2.81 -33.76
N ASP A 745 -3.85 -3.26 -34.23
CA ASP A 745 -3.17 -2.69 -35.42
C ASP A 745 -3.59 -3.38 -36.73
N GLN A 746 -4.91 -3.45 -36.96
CA GLN A 746 -5.53 -4.01 -38.17
C GLN A 746 -4.91 -3.52 -39.50
N PRO A 747 -4.53 -2.23 -39.68
CA PRO A 747 -3.95 -1.74 -40.95
C PRO A 747 -2.61 -2.40 -41.34
N HIS A 748 -1.96 -3.10 -40.41
CA HIS A 748 -0.69 -3.80 -40.62
C HIS A 748 -0.83 -5.34 -40.50
N ASN A 749 -2.07 -5.84 -40.41
CA ASN A 749 -2.38 -7.26 -40.27
C ASN A 749 -2.43 -8.00 -41.63
N GLN A 750 -1.34 -8.71 -41.96
CA GLN A 750 -1.20 -9.44 -43.22
C GLN A 750 -1.82 -10.85 -43.24
N LYS A 751 -2.50 -11.30 -42.19
CA LYS A 751 -3.05 -12.67 -42.08
C LYS A 751 -4.04 -12.98 -43.21
N THR A 752 -3.98 -14.20 -43.75
CA THR A 752 -5.06 -14.76 -44.60
C THR A 752 -6.40 -14.83 -43.85
N TYR A 753 -6.33 -15.22 -42.57
CA TYR A 753 -7.46 -15.29 -41.66
C TYR A 753 -7.10 -14.51 -40.36
N PRO A 754 -7.44 -13.21 -40.28
CA PRO A 754 -7.38 -12.44 -39.05
C PRO A 754 -8.34 -13.00 -37.99
N ASP A 755 -8.02 -12.79 -36.71
CA ASP A 755 -8.94 -13.09 -35.61
C ASP A 755 -9.72 -11.81 -35.22
N PRO A 756 -11.07 -11.78 -35.35
CA PRO A 756 -11.86 -10.62 -34.94
C PRO A 756 -12.05 -10.49 -33.42
N ALA A 757 -11.61 -11.48 -32.62
CA ALA A 757 -11.76 -11.51 -31.17
C ALA A 757 -10.46 -11.26 -30.38
N ALA A 758 -9.36 -10.91 -31.06
CA ALA A 758 -8.06 -10.64 -30.44
C ALA A 758 -7.36 -9.46 -31.13
N ALA A 759 -6.80 -8.53 -30.35
CA ALA A 759 -6.12 -7.37 -30.92
C ALA A 759 -4.82 -7.77 -31.64
N ALA A 760 -4.61 -7.27 -32.87
CA ALA A 760 -3.42 -7.55 -33.66
C ALA A 760 -2.20 -6.76 -33.16
N LEU A 761 -1.18 -7.48 -32.69
CA LEU A 761 0.11 -6.94 -32.28
C LEU A 761 1.19 -7.33 -33.29
N ILE A 762 1.83 -6.34 -33.92
CA ILE A 762 2.73 -6.57 -35.05
C ILE A 762 4.20 -6.49 -34.61
N LEU A 763 5.02 -7.44 -35.04
CA LEU A 763 6.45 -7.52 -34.66
C LEU A 763 7.25 -6.26 -35.02
N GLU A 764 7.97 -5.71 -34.03
CA GLU A 764 8.70 -4.43 -34.01
C GLU A 764 7.87 -3.14 -34.00
N ARG A 765 6.54 -3.21 -33.99
CA ARG A 765 5.70 -2.02 -33.95
C ARG A 765 5.28 -1.65 -32.52
N PRO A 766 4.97 -0.37 -32.26
CA PRO A 766 4.41 0.05 -30.99
C PRO A 766 2.96 -0.39 -30.85
N PHE A 767 2.52 -0.65 -29.63
CA PHE A 767 1.12 -0.85 -29.26
C PHE A 767 0.80 -0.15 -27.94
N LEU A 768 -0.46 0.18 -27.73
CA LEU A 768 -0.96 0.86 -26.55
C LEU A 768 -1.71 -0.12 -25.65
N ILE A 769 -1.48 -0.04 -24.34
CA ILE A 769 -2.40 -0.58 -23.33
C ILE A 769 -3.11 0.59 -22.64
N ARG A 770 -4.37 0.38 -22.24
CA ARG A 770 -5.16 1.32 -21.44
C ARG A 770 -5.64 0.62 -20.18
N LEU A 771 -5.27 1.16 -19.02
CA LEU A 771 -5.76 0.75 -17.70
C LEU A 771 -6.53 1.93 -17.10
N PRO A 772 -7.86 2.03 -17.32
CA PRO A 772 -8.65 3.07 -16.70
C PRO A 772 -8.72 2.87 -15.18
N THR A 773 -8.84 3.98 -14.45
CA THR A 773 -9.23 3.98 -13.03
C THR A 773 -10.73 4.13 -12.85
N SER A 774 -11.47 4.33 -13.95
CA SER A 774 -12.91 4.48 -14.00
C SER A 774 -13.62 3.26 -14.57
N GLY A 775 -14.83 3.00 -14.07
CA GLY A 775 -15.72 1.96 -14.54
C GLY A 775 -16.83 1.68 -13.53
N GLN A 776 -17.70 0.74 -13.86
CA GLN A 776 -18.76 0.24 -12.99
C GLN A 776 -18.18 -0.58 -11.82
N HIS A 777 -18.78 -0.44 -10.64
CA HIS A 777 -18.51 -1.27 -9.46
C HIS A 777 -19.86 -1.80 -8.91
N LEU A 778 -20.12 -1.68 -7.61
CA LEU A 778 -21.43 -1.97 -7.01
C LEU A 778 -22.54 -1.01 -7.50
N ASP A 779 -23.80 -1.45 -7.41
CA ASP A 779 -25.02 -0.70 -7.79
C ASP A 779 -25.22 0.54 -6.88
N GLU A 780 -25.13 1.75 -7.43
CA GLU A 780 -25.24 3.01 -6.65
C GLU A 780 -26.58 3.15 -5.92
N ALA A 781 -27.66 2.54 -6.45
CA ALA A 781 -28.98 2.57 -5.80
C ALA A 781 -29.03 1.76 -4.49
N ARG A 782 -28.03 0.92 -4.22
CA ARG A 782 -27.87 0.14 -2.98
C ARG A 782 -26.60 0.48 -2.22
N TYR A 783 -25.57 0.91 -2.93
CA TYR A 783 -24.27 1.31 -2.40
C TYR A 783 -23.99 2.76 -2.81
N PRO A 784 -24.61 3.76 -2.15
CA PRO A 784 -24.33 5.17 -2.41
C PRO A 784 -22.84 5.44 -2.37
N GLY A 785 -22.34 6.22 -3.33
CA GLY A 785 -20.91 6.50 -3.46
C GLY A 785 -20.14 5.49 -4.32
N TYR A 786 -20.72 4.33 -4.66
CA TYR A 786 -20.23 3.38 -5.67
C TYR A 786 -21.00 3.55 -6.99
N GLY A 787 -20.72 2.76 -8.03
CA GLY A 787 -21.34 2.85 -9.36
C GLY A 787 -20.33 3.07 -10.49
N GLU A 788 -20.77 3.56 -11.64
CA GLU A 788 -19.90 3.99 -12.74
C GLU A 788 -19.22 5.33 -12.38
N ARG A 789 -17.92 5.32 -12.06
CA ARG A 789 -17.12 6.51 -11.70
C ARG A 789 -15.62 6.27 -11.77
N ASP A 790 -14.83 7.33 -11.64
CA ASP A 790 -13.39 7.25 -11.38
C ASP A 790 -13.11 6.89 -9.90
N TYR A 791 -12.30 5.85 -9.73
CA TYR A 791 -11.87 5.31 -8.44
C TYR A 791 -10.38 5.56 -8.14
N ALA A 792 -9.68 6.38 -8.94
CA ALA A 792 -8.24 6.65 -8.81
C ALA A 792 -7.74 7.01 -7.40
N LYS A 793 -8.59 7.60 -6.55
CA LYS A 793 -8.29 7.92 -5.14
C LYS A 793 -7.86 6.69 -4.33
N TYR A 794 -8.42 5.52 -4.63
CA TYR A 794 -8.33 4.31 -3.79
C TYR A 794 -7.30 3.28 -4.29
N PHE A 795 -6.59 3.59 -5.38
CA PHE A 795 -5.65 2.67 -6.02
C PHE A 795 -4.26 2.80 -5.40
N ARG A 796 -3.70 1.69 -4.89
CA ARG A 796 -2.28 1.61 -4.54
C ARG A 796 -1.40 1.69 -5.78
N ILE A 797 -1.73 0.84 -6.76
CA ILE A 797 -0.91 0.61 -7.96
C ILE A 797 -1.73 -0.12 -9.03
N LYS A 798 -1.38 0.12 -10.30
CA LYS A 798 -1.88 -0.63 -11.46
C LYS A 798 -0.73 -1.44 -12.02
N GLN A 799 -0.97 -2.67 -12.46
CA GLN A 799 0.09 -3.55 -12.98
C GLN A 799 -0.37 -4.31 -14.23
N VAL A 800 0.58 -4.52 -15.14
CA VAL A 800 0.41 -5.36 -16.34
C VAL A 800 1.45 -6.48 -16.35
N ARG A 801 1.09 -7.67 -16.86
CA ARG A 801 1.99 -8.80 -17.06
C ARG A 801 1.80 -9.40 -18.45
N PHE A 802 2.81 -9.23 -19.29
CA PHE A 802 2.84 -9.79 -20.65
C PHE A 802 3.34 -11.25 -20.62
N PRO A 803 2.78 -12.15 -21.44
CA PRO A 803 3.27 -13.53 -21.60
C PRO A 803 4.43 -13.64 -22.61
N PHE A 804 4.96 -12.51 -23.06
CA PHE A 804 6.08 -12.35 -23.98
C PHE A 804 6.92 -11.14 -23.55
N ASP A 805 8.17 -11.04 -23.99
CA ASP A 805 8.98 -9.86 -23.68
C ASP A 805 8.42 -8.60 -24.38
N VAL A 806 8.56 -7.45 -23.73
CA VAL A 806 8.25 -6.14 -24.33
C VAL A 806 9.35 -5.12 -24.06
N TYR A 807 9.37 -4.07 -24.85
CA TYR A 807 10.04 -2.82 -24.48
C TYR A 807 9.03 -1.75 -24.10
N THR A 808 9.44 -0.82 -23.23
CA THR A 808 8.75 0.48 -23.10
C THR A 808 8.94 1.33 -24.36
N ALA A 809 8.16 2.42 -24.47
CA ALA A 809 8.30 3.43 -25.52
C ALA A 809 9.78 3.84 -25.76
N GLY A 810 10.14 4.01 -27.03
CA GLY A 810 11.51 4.35 -27.46
C GLY A 810 12.55 3.23 -27.28
N LYS A 811 12.14 2.00 -26.92
CA LYS A 811 13.04 0.88 -26.54
C LYS A 811 13.96 1.23 -25.35
N SER A 812 13.48 2.08 -24.44
CA SER A 812 14.27 2.63 -23.32
C SER A 812 14.49 1.64 -22.16
N GLN A 813 13.56 0.73 -21.92
CA GLN A 813 13.66 -0.35 -20.92
C GLN A 813 13.13 -1.65 -21.52
N PHE A 814 13.82 -2.76 -21.23
CA PHE A 814 13.37 -4.12 -21.53
C PHE A 814 12.62 -4.72 -20.34
N ILE A 815 11.52 -5.43 -20.62
CA ILE A 815 10.68 -6.13 -19.66
C ILE A 815 10.55 -7.59 -20.12
N PRO A 816 11.12 -8.56 -19.39
CA PRO A 816 11.00 -9.98 -19.72
C PRO A 816 9.56 -10.49 -19.60
N ALA A 817 9.22 -11.53 -20.35
CA ALA A 817 7.97 -12.27 -20.20
C ALA A 817 7.65 -12.65 -18.74
N HIS A 818 6.36 -12.65 -18.40
CA HIS A 818 5.78 -12.94 -17.08
C HIS A 818 6.24 -12.02 -15.92
N THR A 819 6.83 -10.86 -16.21
CA THR A 819 7.14 -9.81 -15.23
C THR A 819 5.93 -8.91 -14.99
N TRP A 820 5.50 -8.75 -13.73
CA TRP A 820 4.56 -7.69 -13.35
C TRP A 820 5.26 -6.32 -13.45
N THR A 821 4.68 -5.41 -14.23
CA THR A 821 5.21 -4.06 -14.48
C THR A 821 4.23 -3.02 -13.94
N ASP A 822 4.74 -2.08 -13.14
CA ASP A 822 3.96 -1.03 -12.52
C ASP A 822 3.60 0.09 -13.52
N ILE A 823 2.32 0.46 -13.54
CA ILE A 823 1.78 1.60 -14.30
C ILE A 823 1.32 2.66 -13.29
N PRO A 824 1.78 3.92 -13.38
CA PRO A 824 1.32 4.98 -12.48
C PRO A 824 -0.20 5.14 -12.51
N VAL A 825 -0.85 5.29 -11.34
CA VAL A 825 -2.33 5.33 -11.24
C VAL A 825 -2.96 6.35 -12.21
N LYS A 826 -2.40 7.57 -12.27
CA LYS A 826 -2.86 8.67 -13.15
C LYS A 826 -2.54 8.47 -14.65
N GLN A 827 -1.69 7.51 -15.00
CA GLN A 827 -1.33 7.20 -16.38
C GLN A 827 -2.31 6.16 -16.92
N LEU A 828 -3.33 6.60 -17.65
CA LEU A 828 -4.35 5.69 -18.18
C LEU A 828 -3.82 4.88 -19.37
N ASP A 829 -3.11 5.53 -20.29
CA ASP A 829 -2.57 4.95 -21.52
C ASP A 829 -1.04 4.76 -21.41
N THR A 830 -0.52 3.62 -21.89
CA THR A 830 0.93 3.34 -21.91
C THR A 830 1.35 2.63 -23.20
N ALA A 831 2.41 3.12 -23.85
CA ALA A 831 2.93 2.56 -25.09
C ALA A 831 4.11 1.61 -24.85
N PHE A 832 4.02 0.43 -25.46
CA PHE A 832 5.05 -0.62 -25.49
C PHE A 832 5.47 -0.89 -26.93
N VAL A 833 6.61 -1.56 -27.13
CA VAL A 833 7.12 -1.98 -28.45
C VAL A 833 7.43 -3.47 -28.42
N LEU A 834 6.87 -4.21 -29.36
CA LEU A 834 7.01 -5.67 -29.42
C LEU A 834 8.36 -6.08 -30.04
N PRO A 835 9.22 -6.86 -29.38
CA PRO A 835 10.48 -7.34 -29.95
C PRO A 835 10.25 -8.26 -31.16
N VAL A 836 11.22 -8.33 -32.07
CA VAL A 836 11.08 -9.17 -33.27
C VAL A 836 11.16 -10.67 -32.97
N TRP A 837 11.81 -11.07 -31.88
CA TRP A 837 12.05 -12.46 -31.51
C TRP A 837 10.89 -13.14 -30.77
N ILE A 838 9.77 -12.44 -30.54
CA ILE A 838 8.57 -13.06 -30.01
C ILE A 838 8.01 -14.04 -31.05
N ASP A 839 7.44 -15.14 -30.57
CA ASP A 839 6.79 -16.13 -31.43
C ASP A 839 5.41 -15.63 -31.89
N GLU A 840 5.04 -15.97 -33.13
CA GLU A 840 3.70 -15.65 -33.65
C GLU A 840 2.66 -16.61 -33.07
N GLY A 841 1.63 -16.07 -32.43
CA GLY A 841 0.58 -16.86 -31.78
C GLY A 841 -0.46 -16.00 -31.06
N LYS A 842 -1.46 -16.66 -30.48
CA LYS A 842 -2.44 -16.01 -29.61
C LYS A 842 -1.95 -16.02 -28.18
N TYR A 843 -2.15 -14.90 -27.49
CA TYR A 843 -1.67 -14.63 -26.15
C TYR A 843 -2.76 -13.96 -25.32
N GLN A 844 -2.57 -13.97 -24.00
CA GLN A 844 -3.43 -13.33 -23.01
C GLN A 844 -2.57 -12.42 -22.16
N ILE A 845 -2.83 -11.11 -22.19
CA ILE A 845 -2.12 -10.13 -21.37
C ILE A 845 -2.91 -9.94 -20.08
N GLU A 846 -2.26 -10.13 -18.94
CA GLU A 846 -2.90 -10.01 -17.63
C GLU A 846 -2.76 -8.59 -17.08
N PHE A 847 -3.81 -8.11 -16.41
CA PHE A 847 -3.85 -6.81 -15.76
C PHE A 847 -4.36 -6.96 -14.33
N ARG A 848 -3.84 -6.16 -13.39
CA ARG A 848 -4.41 -6.07 -12.04
C ARG A 848 -4.23 -4.68 -11.42
N ASN A 849 -5.29 -4.19 -10.79
CA ASN A 849 -5.34 -2.92 -10.08
C ASN A 849 -5.60 -3.20 -8.59
N ILE A 850 -4.71 -2.72 -7.73
CA ILE A 850 -4.63 -3.10 -6.31
C ILE A 850 -5.11 -1.93 -5.44
N ALA A 851 -6.02 -2.19 -4.49
CA ALA A 851 -6.52 -1.19 -3.56
C ALA A 851 -5.44 -0.72 -2.57
N GLU A 852 -5.50 0.53 -2.11
CA GLU A 852 -4.56 1.07 -1.11
C GLU A 852 -4.44 0.18 0.14
N ASN A 853 -5.58 -0.34 0.61
CA ASN A 853 -5.71 -1.17 1.80
C ASN A 853 -5.49 -2.68 1.59
N ALA A 854 -5.01 -3.12 0.41
CA ALA A 854 -4.84 -4.54 0.10
C ALA A 854 -3.80 -5.21 1.04
N PRO A 855 -4.18 -6.24 1.83
CA PRO A 855 -3.25 -6.96 2.69
C PRO A 855 -2.29 -7.83 1.86
N GLU A 856 -1.23 -8.34 2.50
CA GLU A 856 -0.38 -9.38 1.92
C GLU A 856 -0.54 -10.68 2.72
N PRO A 857 -0.95 -11.81 2.10
CA PRO A 857 -1.35 -11.96 0.70
C PRO A 857 -2.76 -11.41 0.42
N PHE A 858 -3.00 -11.01 -0.83
CA PHE A 858 -4.32 -10.63 -1.36
C PHE A 858 -4.87 -11.64 -2.37
N THR A 859 -6.17 -11.56 -2.63
CA THR A 859 -6.88 -12.24 -3.72
C THR A 859 -7.47 -11.21 -4.69
N ALA A 860 -7.85 -11.66 -5.90
CA ALA A 860 -8.36 -10.79 -6.96
C ALA A 860 -9.68 -11.29 -7.55
N GLN A 861 -10.53 -10.35 -7.93
CA GLN A 861 -11.79 -10.56 -8.64
C GLN A 861 -11.67 -10.06 -10.08
N GLN A 862 -12.44 -10.63 -11.02
CA GLN A 862 -12.53 -10.07 -12.37
C GLN A 862 -13.33 -8.75 -12.38
N ASP A 863 -12.89 -7.79 -13.22
CA ASP A 863 -13.46 -6.46 -13.53
C ASP A 863 -13.51 -5.46 -12.35
N ALA A 864 -14.01 -5.87 -11.18
CA ALA A 864 -14.15 -5.03 -9.99
C ALA A 864 -14.13 -5.87 -8.72
N ASN A 865 -13.56 -5.37 -7.62
CA ASN A 865 -13.58 -6.08 -6.33
C ASN A 865 -14.91 -5.92 -5.57
N THR A 866 -16.03 -6.34 -6.15
CA THR A 866 -17.35 -6.21 -5.51
C THR A 866 -17.55 -7.11 -4.28
N ASP A 867 -16.74 -8.16 -4.12
CA ASP A 867 -16.68 -8.97 -2.90
C ASP A 867 -15.64 -8.41 -1.92
N LEU A 868 -16.03 -8.24 -0.66
CA LEU A 868 -15.19 -7.69 0.42
C LEU A 868 -13.92 -8.51 0.71
N THR A 869 -13.89 -9.79 0.34
CA THR A 869 -12.71 -10.66 0.47
C THR A 869 -11.62 -10.35 -0.56
N HIS A 870 -11.93 -9.56 -1.60
CA HIS A 870 -11.01 -9.16 -2.66
C HIS A 870 -10.56 -7.69 -2.51
N HIS A 871 -9.27 -7.45 -2.72
CA HIS A 871 -8.66 -6.10 -2.70
C HIS A 871 -7.99 -5.73 -4.03
N VAL A 872 -8.26 -6.52 -5.07
CA VAL A 872 -7.66 -6.39 -6.40
C VAL A 872 -8.71 -6.67 -7.46
N ALA A 873 -8.81 -5.78 -8.45
CA ALA A 873 -9.56 -6.01 -9.68
C ALA A 873 -8.58 -6.50 -10.77
N ALA A 874 -8.87 -7.64 -11.39
CA ALA A 874 -8.06 -8.28 -12.42
C ALA A 874 -8.83 -8.34 -13.74
N ASP A 875 -8.09 -8.36 -14.85
CA ASP A 875 -8.64 -8.45 -16.20
C ASP A 875 -7.59 -9.14 -17.11
N THR A 876 -8.01 -9.64 -18.27
CA THR A 876 -7.15 -10.37 -19.20
C THR A 876 -7.60 -10.17 -20.65
N VAL A 877 -6.75 -9.52 -21.45
CA VAL A 877 -7.07 -9.14 -22.84
C VAL A 877 -6.37 -10.07 -23.83
N GLY A 878 -7.16 -10.64 -24.75
CA GLY A 878 -6.68 -11.52 -25.82
C GLY A 878 -6.05 -10.75 -26.99
N VAL A 879 -4.87 -11.21 -27.42
CA VAL A 879 -4.10 -10.60 -28.52
C VAL A 879 -3.51 -11.66 -29.46
N GLU A 880 -3.31 -11.33 -30.73
CA GLU A 880 -2.53 -12.17 -31.66
C GLU A 880 -1.24 -11.44 -32.07
N VAL A 881 -0.09 -12.08 -31.84
CA VAL A 881 1.22 -11.61 -32.31
C VAL A 881 1.44 -12.09 -33.74
N ILE A 882 1.67 -11.15 -34.66
CA ILE A 882 1.66 -11.37 -36.11
C ILE A 882 2.95 -10.82 -36.74
N GLY A 883 3.54 -11.65 -37.61
CA GLY A 883 4.69 -11.33 -38.43
C GLY A 883 4.38 -10.47 -39.66
N ARG A 884 5.34 -10.34 -40.56
CA ARG A 884 5.21 -9.49 -41.77
C ARG A 884 5.87 -10.13 -42.99
N LEU A 885 5.41 -9.76 -44.19
CA LEU A 885 5.97 -10.09 -45.50
C LEU A 885 6.09 -8.78 -46.30
N TYR A 886 7.31 -8.36 -46.65
CA TYR A 886 7.60 -6.96 -47.01
C TYR A 886 8.91 -6.80 -47.81
N ASP A 887 9.23 -5.56 -48.21
CA ASP A 887 10.51 -5.18 -48.84
C ASP A 887 10.82 -5.87 -50.19
N PHE A 888 9.81 -6.32 -50.94
CA PHE A 888 9.99 -6.92 -52.27
C PHE A 888 10.71 -5.95 -53.23
N ARG A 889 11.73 -6.46 -53.92
CA ARG A 889 12.54 -5.65 -54.85
C ARG A 889 13.29 -6.50 -55.88
N ILE A 890 13.49 -5.93 -57.06
CA ILE A 890 14.42 -6.46 -58.07
C ILE A 890 15.84 -5.95 -57.76
N THR A 891 16.81 -6.87 -57.76
CA THR A 891 18.22 -6.63 -57.38
C THR A 891 19.23 -6.88 -58.50
N ASP A 892 18.81 -7.48 -59.61
CA ASP A 892 19.65 -7.70 -60.81
C ASP A 892 18.76 -8.03 -62.03
N ILE A 893 19.18 -7.64 -63.22
CA ILE A 893 18.56 -8.00 -64.51
C ILE A 893 19.67 -8.49 -65.44
N ALA A 894 19.49 -9.66 -66.05
CA ALA A 894 20.49 -10.32 -66.89
C ALA A 894 20.52 -9.86 -68.36
N ASP A 895 19.60 -8.97 -68.76
CA ASP A 895 19.61 -8.31 -70.06
C ASP A 895 20.79 -7.31 -70.11
N TYR A 896 21.68 -7.46 -71.10
CA TYR A 896 22.93 -6.70 -71.16
C TYR A 896 22.74 -5.17 -71.18
N ASN A 897 21.58 -4.69 -71.64
CA ASN A 897 21.27 -3.26 -71.63
C ASN A 897 21.18 -2.68 -70.21
N TRP A 898 20.96 -3.53 -69.20
CA TRP A 898 20.80 -3.17 -67.78
C TRP A 898 22.04 -3.48 -66.94
N GLU A 899 23.11 -4.04 -67.51
CA GLU A 899 24.30 -4.45 -66.76
C GLU A 899 24.93 -3.27 -66.02
N ASN A 900 25.04 -2.11 -66.68
CA ASN A 900 25.59 -0.87 -66.12
C ASN A 900 24.74 -0.24 -64.99
N VAL A 901 23.50 -0.70 -64.79
CA VAL A 901 22.65 -0.27 -63.67
C VAL A 901 23.05 -1.00 -62.40
N PHE A 902 23.34 -2.30 -62.50
CA PHE A 902 23.58 -3.19 -61.36
C PHE A 902 25.06 -3.49 -61.12
N ARG A 903 25.93 -3.34 -62.12
CA ARG A 903 27.38 -3.59 -62.05
C ARG A 903 28.18 -2.31 -62.24
N LYS A 904 29.29 -2.16 -61.50
CA LYS A 904 30.18 -1.00 -61.65
C LYS A 904 30.90 -0.96 -63.01
N GLU A 905 31.18 -2.12 -63.59
CA GLU A 905 31.93 -2.29 -64.84
C GLU A 905 31.34 -3.47 -65.66
N ARG A 906 31.43 -3.41 -67.00
CA ARG A 906 30.94 -4.47 -67.91
C ARG A 906 31.62 -5.81 -67.57
N GLY A 907 30.84 -6.87 -67.38
CA GLY A 907 31.32 -8.20 -67.01
C GLY A 907 31.69 -8.38 -65.53
N SER A 908 31.75 -7.32 -64.71
CA SER A 908 32.09 -7.41 -63.29
C SER A 908 30.99 -8.09 -62.46
N ALA A 909 31.35 -8.67 -61.32
CA ALA A 909 30.38 -9.14 -60.33
C ALA A 909 29.97 -8.02 -59.36
N GLU A 910 30.80 -6.98 -59.21
CA GLU A 910 30.68 -6.01 -58.12
C GLU A 910 29.45 -5.09 -58.30
N PRO A 911 28.56 -5.01 -57.30
CA PRO A 911 27.30 -4.30 -57.44
C PRO A 911 27.44 -2.77 -57.30
N THR A 912 26.61 -2.03 -58.01
CA THR A 912 26.40 -0.58 -57.79
C THR A 912 25.63 -0.28 -56.51
N GLY A 913 24.85 -1.25 -56.02
CA GLY A 913 23.87 -1.07 -54.94
C GLY A 913 22.46 -0.68 -55.41
N ALA A 914 22.24 -0.50 -56.73
CA ALA A 914 20.93 -0.20 -57.29
C ALA A 914 19.91 -1.34 -57.05
N ARG A 915 18.68 -0.99 -56.68
CA ARG A 915 17.55 -1.92 -56.44
C ARG A 915 16.23 -1.23 -56.77
N TYR A 916 15.32 -1.94 -57.43
CA TYR A 916 13.98 -1.42 -57.76
C TYR A 916 12.97 -1.97 -56.77
N TRP A 917 12.47 -1.10 -55.88
CA TRP A 917 11.57 -1.46 -54.78
C TRP A 917 10.10 -1.34 -55.15
N THR A 918 9.21 -2.02 -54.43
CA THR A 918 7.73 -1.89 -54.51
C THR A 918 7.25 -0.46 -54.74
N GLY A 919 7.84 0.51 -54.03
CA GLY A 919 7.55 1.92 -54.16
C GLY A 919 8.58 2.78 -53.42
N LYS A 920 8.15 3.96 -52.95
CA LYS A 920 9.02 4.93 -52.25
C LYS A 920 8.98 4.82 -50.72
N ASN A 921 8.15 3.94 -50.17
CA ASN A 921 7.91 3.85 -48.73
C ASN A 921 8.48 2.53 -48.15
N GLY A 922 8.74 2.56 -46.85
CA GLY A 922 9.17 1.45 -46.00
C GLY A 922 8.04 0.47 -45.69
N ILE A 923 8.36 -0.52 -44.87
CA ILE A 923 7.41 -1.56 -44.40
C ILE A 923 6.10 -0.98 -43.84
N ASP A 924 6.16 0.18 -43.17
CA ASP A 924 5.04 0.78 -42.43
C ASP A 924 4.57 2.13 -43.02
N GLY A 925 4.91 2.42 -44.29
CA GLY A 925 4.45 3.62 -44.99
C GLY A 925 5.36 4.85 -44.92
N ASP A 926 6.32 4.89 -43.98
CA ASP A 926 7.32 5.98 -43.90
C ASP A 926 8.22 6.06 -45.15
N PRO A 927 8.72 7.25 -45.56
CA PRO A 927 9.60 7.37 -46.72
C PRO A 927 10.90 6.55 -46.61
N ARG A 928 11.15 5.67 -47.60
CA ARG A 928 12.35 4.80 -47.69
C ARG A 928 13.59 5.53 -48.20
N GLY A 929 13.42 6.67 -48.86
CA GLY A 929 14.50 7.50 -49.40
C GLY A 929 15.01 7.10 -50.80
N ASN A 930 14.45 6.07 -51.45
CA ASN A 930 14.73 5.79 -52.86
C ASN A 930 13.99 6.78 -53.77
N LEU A 931 14.66 7.19 -54.86
CA LEU A 931 14.13 8.12 -55.85
C LEU A 931 13.79 7.38 -57.15
N ALA A 932 13.01 8.03 -58.03
CA ALA A 932 12.87 7.57 -59.40
C ALA A 932 14.25 7.57 -60.11
N PRO A 933 14.55 6.58 -60.98
CA PRO A 933 13.64 5.56 -61.48
C PRO A 933 13.56 4.26 -60.67
N TYR A 934 14.18 4.18 -59.48
CA TYR A 934 14.39 2.96 -58.69
C TYR A 934 13.13 2.44 -57.94
N VAL A 935 12.04 2.25 -58.68
CA VAL A 935 10.75 1.71 -58.24
C VAL A 935 10.19 0.71 -59.26
N LEU A 936 9.36 -0.22 -58.80
CA LEU A 936 8.68 -1.21 -59.63
C LEU A 936 7.43 -0.64 -60.33
N PRO A 937 6.96 -1.27 -61.44
CA PRO A 937 7.65 -2.31 -62.20
C PRO A 937 8.81 -1.71 -63.01
N VAL A 938 9.83 -2.54 -63.27
CA VAL A 938 10.88 -2.18 -64.23
C VAL A 938 10.32 -2.25 -65.65
N ARG A 939 10.40 -1.14 -66.38
CA ARG A 939 9.75 -0.89 -67.67
C ARG A 939 10.55 0.15 -68.48
N PRO A 940 10.17 0.48 -69.74
CA PRO A 940 10.70 1.64 -70.42
C PRO A 940 10.51 2.93 -69.60
N GLY A 941 11.57 3.71 -69.46
CA GLY A 941 11.66 4.85 -68.53
C GLY A 941 12.23 4.50 -67.14
N SER A 942 12.38 3.22 -66.78
CA SER A 942 13.02 2.82 -65.52
C SER A 942 14.55 2.84 -65.58
N HIS A 943 15.18 3.02 -66.75
CA HIS A 943 16.64 3.01 -66.88
C HIS A 943 17.25 4.37 -66.48
N PRO A 944 18.23 4.44 -65.54
CA PRO A 944 18.76 5.70 -65.03
C PRO A 944 19.74 6.42 -65.97
N VAL A 945 20.39 5.70 -66.89
CA VAL A 945 21.36 6.29 -67.84
C VAL A 945 20.63 7.00 -68.98
N GLN A 946 21.01 8.25 -69.27
CA GLN A 946 20.47 9.05 -70.37
C GLN A 946 20.63 8.32 -71.72
N GLY A 947 19.61 8.41 -72.59
CA GLY A 947 19.56 7.73 -73.88
C GLY A 947 18.89 6.34 -73.84
N PHE A 948 18.95 5.64 -72.71
CA PHE A 948 18.34 4.30 -72.54
C PHE A 948 16.84 4.35 -72.22
N GLY A 949 16.19 5.51 -72.35
CA GLY A 949 14.81 5.73 -71.91
C GLY A 949 13.77 4.79 -72.52
N ASN A 950 13.95 4.36 -73.77
CA ASN A 950 13.01 3.46 -74.45
C ASN A 950 13.32 1.96 -74.25
N VAL A 951 14.36 1.62 -73.46
CA VAL A 951 14.79 0.24 -73.23
C VAL A 951 13.81 -0.49 -72.32
N GLY A 952 13.17 -1.53 -72.85
CA GLY A 952 12.52 -2.57 -72.06
C GLY A 952 13.47 -3.73 -71.78
N ILE A 953 12.91 -4.91 -71.48
CA ILE A 953 13.68 -6.13 -71.19
C ILE A 953 13.23 -7.22 -72.16
N LYS A 954 14.16 -7.97 -72.76
CA LYS A 954 13.83 -9.01 -73.75
C LYS A 954 13.44 -10.33 -73.09
N THR A 955 12.51 -11.06 -73.67
CA THR A 955 12.04 -12.34 -73.13
C THR A 955 13.17 -13.37 -73.12
N GLY A 956 13.19 -14.26 -72.12
CA GLY A 956 14.31 -15.18 -71.86
C GLY A 956 15.40 -14.64 -70.93
N TYR A 957 15.58 -13.32 -70.81
CA TYR A 957 16.45 -12.77 -69.75
C TYR A 957 15.76 -12.89 -68.38
N HIS A 958 16.53 -13.30 -67.37
CA HIS A 958 16.04 -13.42 -66.00
C HIS A 958 16.32 -12.16 -65.19
N PHE A 959 15.46 -11.90 -64.20
CA PHE A 959 15.71 -10.94 -63.14
C PHE A 959 15.84 -11.68 -61.81
N LYS A 960 16.67 -11.13 -60.92
CA LYS A 960 16.85 -11.60 -59.55
C LYS A 960 16.14 -10.62 -58.62
N PHE A 961 15.53 -11.16 -57.58
CA PHE A 961 14.78 -10.39 -56.60
C PHE A 961 15.01 -10.95 -55.21
N ASP A 962 14.67 -10.15 -54.21
CA ASP A 962 14.50 -10.62 -52.84
C ASP A 962 13.28 -9.98 -52.16
N VAL A 963 12.81 -10.66 -51.12
CA VAL A 963 11.69 -10.24 -50.27
C VAL A 963 12.00 -10.64 -48.83
N LYS A 964 11.52 -9.88 -47.85
CA LYS A 964 11.76 -10.14 -46.42
C LYS A 964 10.53 -10.64 -45.70
N THR A 965 10.74 -11.35 -44.61
CA THR A 965 9.71 -11.69 -43.63
C THR A 965 10.17 -11.43 -42.20
N LYS A 966 9.22 -11.22 -41.28
CA LYS A 966 9.43 -11.25 -39.83
C LYS A 966 8.51 -12.31 -39.22
N GLY A 967 8.93 -12.94 -38.12
CA GLY A 967 8.14 -13.92 -37.37
C GLY A 967 8.57 -15.36 -37.63
N ASN A 968 7.63 -16.30 -37.52
CA ASN A 968 7.90 -17.73 -37.43
C ASN A 968 7.89 -18.38 -38.82
N LEU A 969 8.87 -17.96 -39.62
CA LEU A 969 9.11 -18.39 -41.01
C LEU A 969 10.56 -18.89 -41.22
N PHE A 970 11.17 -19.35 -40.14
CA PHE A 970 12.54 -19.88 -40.06
C PHE A 970 12.61 -21.41 -40.03
N GLY A 971 11.49 -22.13 -40.11
CA GLY A 971 11.43 -23.58 -40.17
C GLY A 971 11.92 -24.18 -41.49
N LYS A 972 12.22 -25.48 -41.49
CA LYS A 972 12.82 -26.20 -42.63
C LYS A 972 11.90 -26.32 -43.85
N GLU A 973 10.58 -26.34 -43.61
CA GLU A 973 9.51 -26.45 -44.62
C GLU A 973 8.78 -25.12 -44.90
N ASP A 974 9.20 -24.03 -44.26
CA ASP A 974 8.63 -22.70 -44.50
C ASP A 974 9.10 -22.15 -45.85
N GLY A 975 8.29 -21.27 -46.45
CA GLY A 975 8.58 -20.71 -47.77
C GLY A 975 7.75 -19.49 -48.13
N VAL A 976 8.09 -18.88 -49.27
CA VAL A 976 7.27 -17.86 -49.93
C VAL A 976 6.74 -18.42 -51.24
N ARG A 977 5.41 -18.53 -51.38
CA ARG A 977 4.75 -18.83 -52.65
C ARG A 977 4.67 -17.57 -53.50
N ILE A 978 4.89 -17.76 -54.80
CA ILE A 978 4.74 -16.73 -55.83
C ILE A 978 3.84 -17.31 -56.91
N THR A 979 2.77 -16.59 -57.25
CA THR A 979 1.86 -16.98 -58.33
C THR A 979 1.88 -15.90 -59.41
N PRO A 980 2.65 -16.08 -60.49
CA PRO A 980 2.67 -15.16 -61.63
C PRO A 980 1.35 -15.17 -62.42
N THR A 981 0.90 -13.99 -62.83
CA THR A 981 -0.12 -13.79 -63.86
C THR A 981 0.40 -12.82 -64.92
N PHE A 982 -0.13 -12.90 -66.14
CA PHE A 982 0.44 -12.23 -67.31
C PHE A 982 -0.57 -11.30 -67.97
N TYR A 983 -0.12 -10.09 -68.29
CA TYR A 983 -0.93 -9.09 -68.96
C TYR A 983 -0.20 -8.50 -70.16
N TYR A 984 -0.89 -8.37 -71.29
CA TYR A 984 -0.40 -7.61 -72.43
C TYR A 984 -0.82 -6.15 -72.31
N ILE A 985 0.15 -5.25 -72.44
CA ILE A 985 -0.02 -3.80 -72.50
C ILE A 985 0.44 -3.35 -73.89
N ARG A 986 -0.39 -2.59 -74.62
CA ARG A 986 0.01 -2.04 -75.93
C ARG A 986 1.20 -1.09 -75.80
N GLN A 987 2.00 -0.96 -76.87
CA GLN A 987 3.20 -0.11 -76.89
C GLN A 987 2.91 1.40 -76.62
N ASP A 988 1.67 1.83 -76.83
CA ASP A 988 1.19 3.19 -76.56
C ASP A 988 0.64 3.42 -75.14
N GLY A 989 0.58 2.37 -74.31
CA GLY A 989 0.00 2.37 -72.96
C GLY A 989 -1.54 2.34 -72.92
N THR A 990 -2.24 2.34 -74.05
CA THR A 990 -3.70 2.61 -74.08
C THR A 990 -4.60 1.49 -73.57
N SER A 991 -4.12 0.24 -73.56
CA SER A 991 -4.92 -0.91 -73.14
C SER A 991 -4.10 -1.97 -72.42
N ARG A 992 -4.66 -2.53 -71.35
CA ARG A 992 -4.17 -3.73 -70.65
C ARG A 992 -5.21 -4.85 -70.77
N GLN A 993 -4.79 -6.07 -71.12
CA GLN A 993 -5.62 -7.27 -71.08
C GLN A 993 -4.86 -8.44 -70.47
N GLU A 994 -5.55 -9.38 -69.81
CA GLU A 994 -4.92 -10.62 -69.32
C GLU A 994 -4.68 -11.58 -70.51
N VAL A 995 -3.55 -12.29 -70.49
CA VAL A 995 -3.12 -13.13 -71.63
C VAL A 995 -2.68 -14.51 -71.20
N ASP A 996 -2.99 -15.49 -72.05
CA ASP A 996 -2.31 -16.78 -72.02
C ASP A 996 -0.99 -16.67 -72.78
N LEU A 997 0.07 -17.23 -72.22
CA LEU A 997 1.41 -17.26 -72.83
C LEU A 997 1.75 -18.68 -73.27
N TYR A 998 2.25 -18.80 -74.50
CA TYR A 998 2.63 -20.07 -75.12
C TYR A 998 4.12 -20.07 -75.49
N TYR A 999 4.79 -21.23 -75.45
CA TYR A 999 6.20 -21.37 -75.82
C TYR A 999 6.48 -22.68 -76.60
N HIS A 1000 7.75 -22.96 -76.91
CA HIS A 1000 8.19 -24.17 -77.61
C HIS A 1000 9.26 -24.94 -76.82
N ARG A 1001 9.26 -26.26 -76.93
CA ARG A 1001 10.26 -27.15 -76.31
C ARG A 1001 10.64 -28.28 -77.25
N GLY A 1002 11.80 -28.17 -77.89
CA GLY A 1002 12.25 -29.13 -78.90
C GLY A 1002 11.27 -29.15 -80.08
N GLN A 1003 10.59 -30.29 -80.29
CA GLN A 1003 9.55 -30.43 -81.31
C GLN A 1003 8.14 -30.07 -80.80
N GLU A 1004 7.94 -29.94 -79.49
CA GLU A 1004 6.66 -29.54 -78.92
C GLU A 1004 6.42 -28.04 -79.19
N ARG A 1005 5.35 -27.73 -79.92
CA ARG A 1005 4.93 -26.37 -80.28
C ARG A 1005 3.76 -25.91 -79.43
N PHE A 1006 3.65 -24.59 -79.26
CA PHE A 1006 2.60 -23.89 -78.50
C PHE A 1006 2.17 -24.60 -77.20
N ILE A 1007 3.13 -24.82 -76.29
CA ILE A 1007 2.84 -25.24 -74.91
C ILE A 1007 2.32 -24.03 -74.14
N ARG A 1008 1.09 -24.06 -73.62
CA ARG A 1008 0.59 -23.00 -72.74
C ARG A 1008 1.26 -23.09 -71.36
N ILE A 1009 1.81 -21.97 -70.87
CA ILE A 1009 2.32 -21.84 -69.50
C ILE A 1009 1.21 -22.22 -68.51
N GLY A 1010 1.55 -23.04 -67.51
CA GLY A 1010 0.61 -23.56 -66.52
C GLY A 1010 -0.41 -24.60 -67.02
N SER A 1011 -0.32 -25.07 -68.25
CA SER A 1011 -1.03 -26.29 -68.68
C SER A 1011 -0.37 -27.57 -68.13
N GLY A 1012 -1.04 -28.72 -68.28
CA GLY A 1012 -0.42 -30.02 -67.97
C GLY A 1012 0.81 -30.36 -68.83
N GLN A 1013 0.99 -29.68 -69.98
CA GLN A 1013 2.16 -29.82 -70.85
C GLN A 1013 3.36 -28.96 -70.39
N ASP A 1014 3.13 -27.92 -69.58
CA ASP A 1014 4.18 -27.07 -68.99
C ASP A 1014 4.90 -27.85 -67.87
N THR A 1015 5.79 -28.74 -68.29
CA THR A 1015 6.62 -29.56 -67.41
C THR A 1015 8.02 -29.00 -67.18
N GLU A 1016 8.29 -27.76 -67.63
CA GLU A 1016 9.59 -27.09 -67.51
C GLU A 1016 9.91 -26.73 -66.05
N LYS A 1017 11.18 -26.86 -65.63
CA LYS A 1017 11.58 -26.67 -64.23
C LYS A 1017 12.43 -25.42 -64.07
N ARG A 1018 12.01 -24.53 -63.15
CA ARG A 1018 12.78 -23.34 -62.79
C ARG A 1018 13.66 -23.62 -61.57
N TYR A 1019 14.93 -23.28 -61.67
CA TYR A 1019 15.94 -23.44 -60.63
C TYR A 1019 16.50 -22.09 -60.23
N VAL A 1020 16.91 -21.97 -58.97
CA VAL A 1020 17.54 -20.78 -58.40
C VAL A 1020 18.78 -21.23 -57.61
N VAL A 1021 19.87 -20.46 -57.68
CA VAL A 1021 21.05 -20.63 -56.83
C VAL A 1021 21.07 -19.49 -55.80
N LEU A 1022 21.30 -19.84 -54.53
CA LEU A 1022 21.35 -18.86 -53.43
C LEU A 1022 22.59 -17.96 -53.61
N ASN A 1023 23.80 -18.52 -53.53
CA ASN A 1023 25.04 -17.78 -53.74
C ASN A 1023 25.42 -17.71 -55.23
N ALA A 1024 24.52 -17.15 -56.04
CA ALA A 1024 24.79 -16.88 -57.46
C ALA A 1024 25.71 -15.64 -57.60
N ARG A 1025 26.72 -15.71 -58.48
CA ARG A 1025 27.75 -14.65 -58.72
C ARG A 1025 27.20 -13.21 -58.70
N LEU A 1026 26.07 -12.96 -59.35
CA LEU A 1026 25.50 -11.61 -59.48
C LEU A 1026 24.55 -11.22 -58.34
N ARG A 1027 24.10 -12.17 -57.50
CA ARG A 1027 23.17 -11.91 -56.40
C ARG A 1027 23.83 -11.18 -55.23
N ASN A 1028 25.14 -11.39 -55.00
CA ASN A 1028 25.91 -10.74 -53.94
C ASN A 1028 25.24 -10.87 -52.55
N VAL A 1029 24.91 -12.11 -52.16
CA VAL A 1029 24.45 -12.41 -50.80
C VAL A 1029 25.61 -12.17 -49.83
N PRO A 1030 25.48 -11.35 -48.77
CA PRO A 1030 26.60 -11.08 -47.88
C PRO A 1030 27.06 -12.33 -47.12
N ASP A 1031 28.37 -12.54 -47.03
CA ASP A 1031 28.97 -13.72 -46.37
C ASP A 1031 28.50 -13.89 -44.92
N MET A 1032 28.27 -12.78 -44.21
CA MET A 1032 27.72 -12.79 -42.85
C MET A 1032 26.33 -13.43 -42.81
N GLU A 1033 25.42 -13.07 -43.74
CA GLU A 1033 24.07 -13.65 -43.81
C GLU A 1033 24.13 -15.16 -44.13
N LEU A 1034 25.07 -15.58 -45.00
CA LEU A 1034 25.28 -17.00 -45.31
C LEU A 1034 25.82 -17.76 -44.07
N GLY A 1035 26.78 -17.19 -43.36
CA GLY A 1035 27.34 -17.77 -42.13
C GLY A 1035 26.33 -17.87 -40.99
N ASP A 1036 25.58 -16.79 -40.72
CA ASP A 1036 24.49 -16.77 -39.72
C ASP A 1036 23.43 -17.84 -40.00
N THR A 1037 23.08 -18.00 -41.28
CA THR A 1037 22.12 -19.02 -41.73
C THR A 1037 22.70 -20.44 -41.58
N ALA A 1038 23.97 -20.63 -41.89
CA ALA A 1038 24.64 -21.92 -41.76
C ALA A 1038 24.78 -22.36 -40.30
N ARG A 1039 25.13 -21.46 -39.38
CA ARG A 1039 25.12 -21.75 -37.94
C ARG A 1039 23.73 -22.18 -37.49
N TYR A 1040 22.69 -21.42 -37.84
CA TYR A 1040 21.33 -21.76 -37.45
C TYR A 1040 20.91 -23.14 -37.98
N GLN A 1041 21.22 -23.45 -39.25
CA GLN A 1041 20.94 -24.77 -39.81
C GLN A 1041 21.68 -25.89 -39.07
N TYR A 1042 22.97 -25.71 -38.77
CA TYR A 1042 23.76 -26.67 -38.00
C TYR A 1042 23.19 -26.88 -36.58
N THR A 1043 22.81 -25.81 -35.88
CA THR A 1043 22.31 -25.91 -34.50
C THR A 1043 20.88 -26.46 -34.41
N TYR A 1044 19.99 -26.09 -35.34
CA TYR A 1044 18.54 -26.33 -35.24
C TYR A 1044 17.92 -27.19 -36.33
N GLU A 1045 18.47 -27.24 -37.55
CA GLU A 1045 17.91 -28.01 -38.67
C GLU A 1045 18.64 -29.34 -38.96
N TRP A 1046 19.86 -29.55 -38.44
CA TRP A 1046 20.67 -30.76 -38.61
C TRP A 1046 20.45 -31.77 -37.48
N THR A 1047 20.54 -33.06 -37.79
CA THR A 1047 20.41 -34.15 -36.80
C THR A 1047 21.65 -34.29 -35.90
N GLU A 1048 21.55 -35.18 -34.90
CA GLU A 1048 22.69 -35.51 -34.03
C GLU A 1048 23.79 -36.27 -34.79
N GLU A 1049 23.42 -37.00 -35.84
CA GLU A 1049 24.32 -37.74 -36.74
C GLU A 1049 25.01 -36.80 -37.74
N GLU A 1050 24.28 -35.87 -38.36
CA GLU A 1050 24.85 -34.88 -39.29
C GLU A 1050 25.91 -34.01 -38.58
N ARG A 1051 25.66 -33.63 -37.32
CA ARG A 1051 26.60 -32.89 -36.46
C ARG A 1051 27.79 -33.70 -35.94
N LYS A 1052 27.83 -35.02 -36.11
CA LYS A 1052 29.01 -35.85 -35.80
C LYS A 1052 29.99 -35.94 -36.96
N LEU A 1053 29.59 -35.51 -38.16
CA LEU A 1053 30.42 -35.57 -39.38
C LEU A 1053 31.17 -34.26 -39.67
N PHE A 1054 30.76 -33.14 -39.06
CA PHE A 1054 31.34 -31.81 -39.25
C PHE A 1054 31.31 -31.02 -37.95
N THR A 1055 32.33 -30.18 -37.69
CA THR A 1055 32.20 -29.09 -36.71
C THR A 1055 31.31 -27.97 -37.24
N GLU A 1056 30.85 -27.07 -36.37
CA GLU A 1056 30.08 -25.88 -36.78
C GLU A 1056 30.83 -25.06 -37.85
N GLU A 1057 32.12 -24.79 -37.63
CA GLU A 1057 32.99 -24.07 -38.58
C GLU A 1057 33.07 -24.79 -39.94
N GLN A 1058 33.22 -26.12 -39.94
CA GLN A 1058 33.26 -26.92 -41.16
C GLN A 1058 31.91 -26.93 -41.89
N ALA A 1059 30.79 -26.98 -41.14
CA ALA A 1059 29.45 -26.89 -41.68
C ALA A 1059 29.18 -25.51 -42.29
N MET A 1060 29.62 -24.42 -41.63
CA MET A 1060 29.56 -23.05 -42.17
C MET A 1060 30.38 -22.91 -43.45
N VAL A 1061 31.63 -23.36 -43.47
CA VAL A 1061 32.48 -23.33 -44.68
C VAL A 1061 31.88 -24.18 -45.79
N HIS A 1062 31.34 -25.37 -45.49
CA HIS A 1062 30.66 -26.21 -46.48
C HIS A 1062 29.38 -25.55 -47.03
N PHE A 1063 28.60 -24.88 -46.18
CA PHE A 1063 27.40 -24.18 -46.61
C PHE A 1063 27.74 -23.02 -47.57
N VAL A 1064 28.67 -22.15 -47.18
CA VAL A 1064 29.09 -21.01 -48.00
C VAL A 1064 29.72 -21.49 -49.31
N THR A 1065 30.71 -22.39 -49.26
CA THR A 1065 31.51 -22.78 -50.44
C THR A 1065 30.89 -23.86 -51.32
N ARG A 1066 29.85 -24.58 -50.85
CA ARG A 1066 29.19 -25.64 -51.63
C ARG A 1066 27.67 -25.56 -51.60
N THR A 1067 27.03 -25.72 -50.43
CA THR A 1067 25.57 -25.89 -50.35
C THR A 1067 24.80 -24.73 -50.97
N SER A 1068 25.25 -23.49 -50.73
CA SER A 1068 24.62 -22.28 -51.24
C SER A 1068 24.79 -22.08 -52.76
N HIS A 1069 25.76 -22.73 -53.39
CA HIS A 1069 25.97 -22.71 -54.85
C HIS A 1069 25.18 -23.80 -55.60
N LEU A 1070 24.47 -24.70 -54.90
CA LEU A 1070 23.66 -25.74 -55.53
C LEU A 1070 22.38 -25.17 -56.15
N GLN A 1071 21.96 -25.75 -57.29
CA GLN A 1071 20.66 -25.45 -57.90
C GLN A 1071 19.52 -25.99 -57.03
N THR A 1072 18.69 -25.09 -56.51
CA THR A 1072 17.43 -25.42 -55.82
C THR A 1072 16.28 -25.32 -56.82
N TRP A 1073 15.47 -26.38 -56.95
CA TRP A 1073 14.23 -26.31 -57.74
C TRP A 1073 13.22 -25.42 -57.02
N ALA A 1074 12.70 -24.42 -57.72
CA ALA A 1074 11.81 -23.39 -57.17
C ALA A 1074 10.40 -23.39 -57.81
N GLY A 1075 10.13 -24.23 -58.81
CA GLY A 1075 8.80 -24.36 -59.43
C GLY A 1075 8.81 -24.37 -60.96
N ARG A 1076 7.89 -23.62 -61.57
CA ARG A 1076 7.63 -23.52 -63.02
C ARG A 1076 7.47 -22.05 -63.45
N TYR A 1077 6.96 -21.80 -64.65
CA TYR A 1077 6.59 -20.45 -65.08
C TYR A 1077 5.29 -19.93 -64.43
N SER A 1078 4.31 -20.81 -64.19
CA SER A 1078 3.00 -20.43 -63.62
C SER A 1078 2.92 -20.39 -62.09
N TRP A 1079 3.94 -20.90 -61.39
CA TRP A 1079 4.03 -20.84 -59.92
C TRP A 1079 5.48 -21.05 -59.47
N MET A 1080 5.85 -20.44 -58.34
CA MET A 1080 7.08 -20.73 -57.62
C MET A 1080 6.83 -20.91 -56.12
N ILE A 1081 7.74 -21.61 -55.46
CA ILE A 1081 7.93 -21.56 -54.01
C ILE A 1081 9.43 -21.30 -53.78
N LEU A 1082 9.75 -20.33 -52.93
CA LEU A 1082 11.10 -20.13 -52.39
C LEU A 1082 11.20 -20.91 -51.08
N PRO A 1083 11.85 -22.09 -51.03
CA PRO A 1083 12.00 -22.85 -49.79
C PRO A 1083 13.14 -22.30 -48.92
N SER A 1084 13.26 -22.82 -47.70
CA SER A 1084 14.37 -22.59 -46.75
C SER A 1084 15.79 -22.58 -47.37
N LYS A 1085 16.04 -23.38 -48.43
CA LYS A 1085 17.32 -23.40 -49.18
C LYS A 1085 17.65 -22.10 -49.95
N LEU A 1086 16.66 -21.22 -50.14
CA LEU A 1086 16.80 -19.90 -50.78
C LEU A 1086 16.62 -18.75 -49.76
N ARG A 1087 16.70 -19.05 -48.47
CA ARG A 1087 16.52 -18.12 -47.35
C ARG A 1087 17.87 -17.76 -46.71
N THR A 1088 18.05 -16.51 -46.29
CA THR A 1088 19.00 -16.16 -45.23
C THR A 1088 18.29 -15.59 -44.00
N LEU A 1089 18.95 -15.68 -42.85
CA LEU A 1089 18.53 -15.11 -41.57
C LEU A 1089 19.32 -13.82 -41.32
N ILE A 1090 18.62 -12.74 -40.92
CA ILE A 1090 19.14 -11.37 -40.94
C ILE A 1090 18.70 -10.52 -39.74
N GLY A 1091 18.26 -11.16 -38.65
CA GLY A 1091 17.78 -10.49 -37.43
C GLY A 1091 18.90 -9.93 -36.53
N PRO A 1092 18.53 -9.27 -35.42
CA PRO A 1092 19.50 -8.69 -34.49
C PRO A 1092 20.30 -9.77 -33.74
N LYS A 1093 21.63 -9.59 -33.67
CA LYS A 1093 22.60 -10.45 -32.97
C LYS A 1093 23.35 -9.73 -31.84
N THR A 1094 23.21 -8.42 -31.75
CA THR A 1094 23.91 -7.52 -30.84
C THR A 1094 22.94 -6.49 -30.27
N GLY A 1095 23.24 -5.92 -29.11
CA GLY A 1095 22.29 -5.07 -28.38
C GLY A 1095 21.07 -5.82 -27.82
N LEU A 1096 21.15 -7.16 -27.77
CA LEU A 1096 20.10 -8.00 -27.19
C LEU A 1096 20.17 -7.95 -25.65
N PRO A 1097 19.03 -7.92 -24.94
CA PRO A 1097 18.98 -8.01 -23.49
C PRO A 1097 19.54 -9.33 -22.94
N PRO A 1098 20.06 -9.34 -21.69
CA PRO A 1098 20.47 -10.58 -21.02
C PRO A 1098 19.35 -11.62 -20.99
N GLY A 1099 19.65 -12.86 -21.39
CA GLY A 1099 18.70 -13.97 -21.45
C GLY A 1099 18.01 -14.17 -22.82
N VAL A 1100 18.00 -13.16 -23.70
CA VAL A 1100 17.43 -13.31 -25.06
C VAL A 1100 18.33 -14.18 -25.93
N ASN A 1101 17.76 -15.23 -26.53
CA ASN A 1101 18.51 -16.14 -27.40
C ASN A 1101 18.87 -15.46 -28.74
N ALA A 1102 20.16 -15.28 -28.99
CA ALA A 1102 20.66 -14.58 -30.17
C ALA A 1102 20.38 -15.29 -31.51
N ASP A 1103 20.29 -16.63 -31.52
CA ASP A 1103 19.94 -17.37 -32.73
C ASP A 1103 18.44 -17.29 -33.05
N ARG A 1104 17.56 -17.33 -32.04
CA ARG A 1104 16.11 -17.07 -32.23
C ARG A 1104 15.84 -15.63 -32.66
N ALA A 1105 16.62 -14.67 -32.16
CA ALA A 1105 16.55 -13.27 -32.58
C ALA A 1105 17.08 -13.04 -34.00
N ASN A 1106 18.21 -13.66 -34.36
CA ASN A 1106 18.72 -13.67 -35.73
C ASN A 1106 17.74 -14.34 -36.71
N ALA A 1107 17.17 -15.48 -36.32
CA ALA A 1107 16.22 -16.22 -37.12
C ALA A 1107 14.86 -15.51 -37.30
N ALA A 1108 14.56 -14.51 -36.48
CA ALA A 1108 13.27 -13.82 -36.47
C ALA A 1108 12.99 -12.94 -37.69
N ILE A 1109 14.03 -12.52 -38.41
CA ILE A 1109 13.91 -11.78 -39.68
C ILE A 1109 14.61 -12.60 -40.76
N GLN A 1110 13.90 -12.89 -41.84
CA GLN A 1110 14.40 -13.70 -42.94
C GLN A 1110 14.36 -12.92 -44.25
N ARG A 1111 15.22 -13.32 -45.20
CA ARG A 1111 15.20 -12.82 -46.58
C ARG A 1111 15.20 -13.99 -47.55
N TRP A 1112 14.32 -13.94 -48.54
CA TRP A 1112 14.09 -14.99 -49.52
C TRP A 1112 14.55 -14.51 -50.88
N TYR A 1113 15.38 -15.31 -51.55
CA TYR A 1113 16.05 -14.94 -52.79
C TYR A 1113 15.46 -15.69 -53.98
N GLY A 1114 14.90 -14.95 -54.94
CA GLY A 1114 14.26 -15.52 -56.13
C GLY A 1114 14.94 -15.15 -57.44
N GLU A 1115 14.58 -15.87 -58.50
CA GLU A 1115 14.98 -15.58 -59.87
C GLU A 1115 13.88 -16.05 -60.83
N TYR A 1116 13.47 -15.20 -61.75
CA TYR A 1116 12.38 -15.50 -62.68
C TYR A 1116 12.70 -14.98 -64.09
N SER A 1117 12.18 -15.68 -65.10
CA SER A 1117 12.11 -15.21 -66.47
C SER A 1117 10.87 -15.78 -67.15
N LEU A 1118 10.44 -15.13 -68.23
CA LEU A 1118 9.66 -15.83 -69.26
C LEU A 1118 10.57 -16.76 -70.08
N PRO A 1119 10.01 -17.70 -70.87
CA PRO A 1119 10.73 -18.37 -71.96
C PRO A 1119 11.37 -17.36 -72.93
N ALA A 1120 12.36 -17.80 -73.71
CA ALA A 1120 13.06 -16.92 -74.65
C ALA A 1120 12.13 -16.37 -75.74
N ASP A 1121 11.41 -17.26 -76.43
CA ASP A 1121 10.34 -16.88 -77.35
C ASP A 1121 9.00 -17.21 -76.66
N VAL A 1122 8.09 -16.23 -76.64
CA VAL A 1122 6.74 -16.38 -76.09
C VAL A 1122 5.71 -15.82 -77.06
N TYR A 1123 4.57 -16.49 -77.11
CA TYR A 1123 3.44 -16.15 -77.96
C TYR A 1123 2.26 -15.80 -77.05
N ALA A 1124 1.95 -14.51 -76.96
CA ALA A 1124 0.86 -14.00 -76.13
C ALA A 1124 -0.45 -13.93 -76.92
N VAL A 1125 -1.54 -14.44 -76.34
CA VAL A 1125 -2.90 -14.34 -76.89
C VAL A 1125 -3.87 -13.89 -75.80
N PRO A 1126 -5.03 -13.29 -76.14
CA PRO A 1126 -6.06 -12.99 -75.14
C PRO A 1126 -6.41 -14.24 -74.32
N LYS A 1127 -6.51 -14.12 -73.00
CA LYS A 1127 -6.74 -15.27 -72.10
C LYS A 1127 -8.03 -16.02 -72.48
N GLY A 1128 -7.95 -17.34 -72.54
CA GLY A 1128 -9.02 -18.23 -72.99
C GLY A 1128 -9.07 -18.47 -74.51
N THR A 1129 -8.09 -17.97 -75.29
CA THR A 1129 -8.00 -18.24 -76.73
C THR A 1129 -7.70 -19.72 -77.00
N ASP A 1130 -8.62 -20.41 -77.67
CA ASP A 1130 -8.44 -21.80 -78.10
C ASP A 1130 -7.55 -21.89 -79.34
N LEU A 1131 -6.24 -22.02 -79.12
CA LEU A 1131 -5.26 -22.27 -80.19
C LEU A 1131 -5.40 -23.67 -80.82
N GLU A 1132 -5.94 -24.67 -80.12
CA GLU A 1132 -6.10 -26.02 -80.72
C GLU A 1132 -7.21 -26.03 -81.77
N ARG A 1133 -8.27 -25.23 -81.57
CA ARG A 1133 -9.29 -25.00 -82.60
C ARG A 1133 -8.76 -24.12 -83.72
N LEU A 1134 -8.07 -23.03 -83.42
CA LEU A 1134 -7.51 -22.16 -84.46
C LEU A 1134 -6.49 -22.90 -85.36
N ALA A 1135 -5.70 -23.82 -84.82
CA ALA A 1135 -4.80 -24.69 -85.59
C ALA A 1135 -5.51 -25.80 -86.41
N ARG A 1136 -6.84 -25.95 -86.26
CA ARG A 1136 -7.70 -26.80 -87.10
C ARG A 1136 -8.50 -25.99 -88.12
N GLU A 1137 -8.74 -24.71 -87.84
CA GLU A 1137 -9.43 -23.77 -88.73
C GLU A 1137 -8.47 -23.13 -89.76
N ASP A 1138 -7.22 -22.83 -89.36
CA ASP A 1138 -6.19 -22.16 -90.17
C ASP A 1138 -4.77 -22.71 -89.87
N MET A 1139 -3.78 -22.39 -90.73
CA MET A 1139 -2.38 -22.75 -90.49
C MET A 1139 -1.74 -21.88 -89.38
N LEU A 1140 -1.73 -22.38 -88.15
CA LEU A 1140 -1.10 -21.71 -87.01
C LEU A 1140 0.44 -21.83 -87.05
N ASP A 1141 1.11 -20.79 -87.56
CA ASP A 1141 2.57 -20.63 -87.51
C ASP A 1141 3.01 -19.53 -86.52
N ASP A 1142 4.32 -19.42 -86.28
CA ASP A 1142 4.92 -18.43 -85.36
C ASP A 1142 4.60 -16.96 -85.76
N LYS A 1143 4.19 -16.72 -87.01
CA LYS A 1143 3.83 -15.41 -87.56
C LYS A 1143 2.35 -15.06 -87.41
N ALA A 1144 1.48 -16.02 -87.13
CA ALA A 1144 0.02 -15.88 -87.07
C ALA A 1144 -0.48 -14.60 -86.38
N PRO A 1145 -1.58 -13.97 -86.89
CA PRO A 1145 -2.05 -12.66 -86.46
C PRO A 1145 -2.74 -12.66 -85.10
N VAL A 1146 -3.08 -13.83 -84.55
CA VAL A 1146 -3.62 -13.98 -83.18
C VAL A 1146 -2.61 -13.56 -82.09
N PHE A 1147 -1.31 -13.57 -82.41
CA PHE A 1147 -0.25 -13.29 -81.45
C PHE A 1147 0.02 -11.79 -81.24
N LEU A 1148 -0.12 -11.35 -80.00
CA LEU A 1148 -0.03 -9.98 -79.54
C LEU A 1148 1.44 -9.51 -79.46
N LYS A 1149 1.96 -8.97 -80.57
CA LYS A 1149 3.40 -8.67 -80.74
C LYS A 1149 3.80 -7.21 -80.43
N TYR A 1150 2.96 -6.22 -80.70
CA TYR A 1150 3.31 -4.79 -80.64
C TYR A 1150 3.05 -4.14 -79.26
N GLY A 1151 3.78 -4.61 -78.24
CA GLY A 1151 3.59 -4.16 -76.87
C GLY A 1151 4.51 -4.83 -75.87
N TYR A 1152 4.04 -4.92 -74.62
CA TYR A 1152 4.77 -5.44 -73.48
C TYR A 1152 3.97 -6.51 -72.75
N ILE A 1153 4.66 -7.53 -72.23
CA ILE A 1153 4.12 -8.54 -71.32
C ILE A 1153 4.51 -8.13 -69.90
N ALA A 1154 3.55 -7.60 -69.16
CA ALA A 1154 3.69 -7.33 -67.73
C ALA A 1154 3.55 -8.63 -66.94
N VAL A 1155 4.55 -8.92 -66.12
CA VAL A 1155 4.54 -10.00 -65.12
C VAL A 1155 4.02 -9.43 -63.80
N ASN A 1156 2.96 -10.03 -63.27
CA ASN A 1156 2.32 -9.65 -62.02
C ASN A 1156 2.42 -10.80 -61.01
N PHE A 1157 2.94 -10.55 -59.81
CA PHE A 1157 3.15 -11.56 -58.77
C PHE A 1157 2.16 -11.40 -57.61
N ASN A 1158 1.36 -12.43 -57.31
CA ASN A 1158 0.86 -12.61 -55.95
C ASN A 1158 1.95 -13.23 -55.08
N LEU A 1159 2.08 -12.78 -53.82
CA LEU A 1159 3.13 -13.17 -52.88
C LEU A 1159 2.50 -13.54 -51.52
N GLU A 1160 2.82 -14.74 -51.03
CA GLU A 1160 2.17 -15.35 -49.87
C GLU A 1160 3.19 -16.17 -49.05
N THR A 1161 3.12 -16.17 -47.72
CA THR A 1161 3.98 -17.02 -46.89
C THR A 1161 3.33 -18.37 -46.59
N LEU A 1162 4.15 -19.42 -46.55
CA LEU A 1162 3.78 -20.79 -46.19
C LEU A 1162 4.48 -21.16 -44.88
N ARG A 1163 3.72 -21.68 -43.91
CA ARG A 1163 4.29 -22.33 -42.71
C ARG A 1163 4.10 -23.84 -42.82
N ASN A 1164 5.12 -24.63 -42.47
CA ASN A 1164 5.14 -26.09 -42.57
C ASN A 1164 4.66 -26.61 -43.96
N GLY A 1165 5.15 -26.01 -45.05
CA GLY A 1165 4.80 -26.37 -46.43
C GLY A 1165 3.33 -26.18 -46.84
N ASN A 1166 2.44 -25.65 -45.99
CA ASN A 1166 1.00 -25.66 -46.22
C ASN A 1166 0.57 -24.68 -47.33
N THR A 1167 0.33 -25.20 -48.53
CA THR A 1167 -0.15 -24.43 -49.69
C THR A 1167 -1.66 -24.19 -49.71
N GLN A 1168 -2.44 -24.84 -48.84
CA GLN A 1168 -3.91 -24.72 -48.81
C GLN A 1168 -4.38 -23.61 -47.86
N ALA A 1169 -3.61 -23.31 -46.81
CA ALA A 1169 -3.84 -22.18 -45.93
C ALA A 1169 -2.53 -21.35 -45.79
N PRO A 1170 -2.28 -20.39 -46.69
CA PRO A 1170 -1.17 -19.45 -46.58
C PRO A 1170 -1.28 -18.64 -45.28
N HIS A 1171 -0.15 -18.26 -44.70
CA HIS A 1171 -0.10 -17.58 -43.41
C HIS A 1171 -0.30 -16.07 -43.54
N LEU A 1172 0.59 -15.38 -44.27
CA LEU A 1172 0.54 -13.95 -44.57
C LEU A 1172 0.46 -13.70 -46.08
N GLN A 1173 -0.13 -12.58 -46.49
CA GLN A 1173 -0.23 -12.17 -47.91
C GLN A 1173 0.23 -10.73 -48.14
N TYR A 1174 0.73 -10.46 -49.35
CA TYR A 1174 1.26 -9.14 -49.74
C TYR A 1174 0.19 -8.24 -50.38
N ILE A 1175 -0.75 -8.83 -51.16
CA ILE A 1175 -1.77 -8.09 -51.93
C ILE A 1175 -3.18 -8.36 -51.42
N GLN A 1176 -3.50 -9.62 -51.11
CA GLN A 1176 -4.87 -10.13 -50.95
C GLN A 1176 -5.26 -10.45 -49.49
N ALA A 1177 -4.54 -9.91 -48.50
CA ALA A 1177 -4.94 -10.03 -47.10
C ALA A 1177 -6.24 -9.23 -46.84
N PRO A 1178 -7.19 -9.71 -46.02
CA PRO A 1178 -8.50 -9.06 -45.88
C PRO A 1178 -8.46 -7.64 -45.29
N LEU A 1179 -7.43 -7.30 -44.51
CA LEU A 1179 -7.31 -6.03 -43.79
C LEU A 1179 -6.27 -5.07 -44.39
N MET A 1180 -5.36 -5.53 -45.26
CA MET A 1180 -4.32 -4.65 -45.82
C MET A 1180 -3.74 -5.10 -47.17
N ASN A 1181 -3.07 -4.16 -47.84
CA ASN A 1181 -2.31 -4.40 -49.06
C ASN A 1181 -0.92 -3.72 -48.93
N GLN A 1182 0.12 -4.53 -48.80
CA GLN A 1182 1.49 -4.09 -48.54
C GLN A 1182 2.14 -3.43 -49.78
N TRP A 1183 1.67 -3.71 -51.00
CA TRP A 1183 2.13 -2.99 -52.21
C TRP A 1183 1.77 -1.50 -52.14
N ARG A 1184 0.55 -1.20 -51.69
CA ARG A 1184 0.08 0.19 -51.52
C ARG A 1184 0.76 0.88 -50.34
N LEU A 1185 0.96 0.17 -49.23
CA LEU A 1185 1.66 0.71 -48.05
C LEU A 1185 3.11 1.10 -48.39
N GLU A 1186 3.81 0.27 -49.17
CA GLU A 1186 5.18 0.56 -49.66
C GLU A 1186 5.21 1.61 -50.81
N GLY A 1187 4.06 2.17 -51.19
CA GLY A 1187 3.96 3.32 -52.09
C GLY A 1187 4.11 2.99 -53.57
N PHE A 1188 3.57 1.83 -54.00
CA PHE A 1188 3.44 1.50 -55.42
C PHE A 1188 2.55 2.51 -56.17
N ASP A 1189 3.00 2.97 -57.35
CA ASP A 1189 2.22 3.86 -58.22
C ASP A 1189 1.53 3.02 -59.32
N PRO A 1190 0.19 2.92 -59.34
CA PRO A 1190 -0.54 2.15 -60.35
C PRO A 1190 -0.72 2.91 -61.68
N ASN A 1191 -0.36 4.20 -61.76
CA ASN A 1191 -0.59 5.04 -62.94
C ASN A 1191 0.56 6.04 -63.23
N PRO A 1192 1.85 5.62 -63.18
CA PRO A 1192 2.98 6.52 -63.31
C PRO A 1192 3.16 7.02 -64.75
N PRO A 1193 3.77 8.20 -64.95
CA PRO A 1193 4.05 8.71 -66.29
C PRO A 1193 5.10 7.86 -67.04
N ASP A 1194 5.06 7.97 -68.37
CA ASP A 1194 6.13 7.63 -69.29
C ASP A 1194 6.96 8.87 -69.69
N LEU A 1195 7.94 8.70 -70.57
CA LEU A 1195 8.82 9.77 -71.05
C LEU A 1195 8.13 10.78 -72.00
N GLN A 1196 6.86 10.56 -72.33
CA GLN A 1196 6.03 11.43 -73.16
C GLN A 1196 4.83 12.02 -72.36
N GLY A 1197 4.76 11.79 -71.04
CA GLY A 1197 3.68 12.28 -70.18
C GLY A 1197 2.38 11.47 -70.24
N ARG A 1198 2.31 10.38 -71.02
CA ARG A 1198 1.22 9.39 -70.96
C ARG A 1198 1.40 8.58 -69.68
N ARG A 1199 0.39 7.81 -69.25
CA ARG A 1199 0.47 7.01 -68.02
C ARG A 1199 0.36 5.52 -68.29
N TRP A 1200 1.07 4.72 -67.49
CA TRP A 1200 1.09 3.26 -67.60
C TRP A 1200 -0.09 2.61 -66.85
N PRO A 1201 -0.86 1.70 -67.47
CA PRO A 1201 -1.99 1.02 -66.83
C PRO A 1201 -1.52 -0.16 -65.96
N LEU A 1202 -1.00 0.15 -64.77
CA LEU A 1202 -0.39 -0.84 -63.88
C LEU A 1202 -1.39 -1.39 -62.83
N LYS A 1203 -0.98 -2.46 -62.14
CA LYS A 1203 -1.68 -3.07 -61.02
C LYS A 1203 -0.71 -3.46 -59.92
N ASP A 1204 -1.18 -3.43 -58.67
CA ASP A 1204 -0.48 -4.01 -57.52
C ASP A 1204 0.04 -5.42 -57.88
N GLY A 1205 1.31 -5.70 -57.58
CA GLY A 1205 1.97 -6.94 -57.99
C GLY A 1205 2.76 -6.88 -59.29
N ASP A 1206 2.63 -5.84 -60.13
CA ASP A 1206 3.44 -5.71 -61.35
C ASP A 1206 4.93 -5.54 -61.00
N VAL A 1207 5.77 -6.49 -61.43
CA VAL A 1207 7.22 -6.47 -61.16
C VAL A 1207 8.05 -5.98 -62.35
N LEU A 1208 7.68 -6.35 -63.57
CA LEU A 1208 8.52 -6.17 -64.76
C LEU A 1208 7.70 -6.23 -66.06
N LEU A 1209 8.01 -5.37 -67.03
CA LEU A 1209 7.45 -5.37 -68.38
C LEU A 1209 8.47 -5.86 -69.42
N TYR A 1210 8.28 -7.08 -69.92
CA TYR A 1210 9.06 -7.64 -71.05
C TYR A 1210 8.54 -7.10 -72.39
N HIS A 1211 9.39 -6.99 -73.42
CA HIS A 1211 8.94 -6.77 -74.79
C HIS A 1211 8.18 -7.99 -75.33
N ALA A 1212 7.03 -7.80 -75.98
CA ALA A 1212 6.23 -8.89 -76.56
C ALA A 1212 6.74 -9.39 -77.93
N ASN A 1213 7.74 -8.73 -78.51
CA ASN A 1213 8.35 -9.06 -79.81
C ASN A 1213 9.89 -9.11 -79.81
N GLN A 1214 10.54 -9.05 -78.65
CA GLN A 1214 12.01 -9.13 -78.57
C GLN A 1214 12.43 -10.25 -77.62
N SER A 1215 13.18 -11.22 -78.15
CA SER A 1215 13.71 -12.39 -77.47
C SER A 1215 15.20 -12.27 -77.28
N SER A 1216 15.74 -12.77 -76.15
CA SER A 1216 17.17 -12.84 -75.91
C SER A 1216 17.93 -13.65 -76.97
N ARG A 1217 17.25 -14.55 -77.71
CA ARG A 1217 17.84 -15.26 -78.86
C ARG A 1217 18.28 -14.31 -79.98
N GLY A 1218 17.66 -13.15 -80.11
CA GLY A 1218 18.06 -12.13 -81.10
C GLY A 1218 19.49 -11.62 -80.85
N ASP A 1219 19.91 -11.57 -79.58
CA ASP A 1219 21.19 -11.01 -79.16
C ASP A 1219 22.35 -12.02 -79.28
N PHE A 1220 22.08 -13.26 -79.71
CA PHE A 1220 23.07 -14.32 -79.93
C PHE A 1220 23.01 -14.93 -81.35
N GLN A 1221 22.49 -14.19 -82.33
CA GLN A 1221 22.55 -14.59 -83.75
C GLN A 1221 23.89 -14.17 -84.35
N SER A 1222 24.44 -14.99 -85.26
CA SER A 1222 25.80 -14.86 -85.81
C SER A 1222 26.08 -13.63 -86.70
N GLN A 1223 25.14 -12.69 -86.77
CA GLN A 1223 25.28 -11.40 -87.46
C GLN A 1223 25.29 -10.20 -86.50
N VAL A 1224 25.26 -10.43 -85.18
CA VAL A 1224 25.36 -9.39 -84.15
C VAL A 1224 26.79 -9.37 -83.58
N PRO A 1225 27.52 -8.24 -83.59
CA PRO A 1225 28.78 -8.10 -82.88
C PRO A 1225 28.54 -7.96 -81.36
N HIS A 1226 29.33 -8.68 -80.56
CA HIS A 1226 29.18 -8.82 -79.10
C HIS A 1226 30.17 -7.94 -78.29
#